data_AF-A0A564YDD9-F1
#
_entry.id   AF-A0A564YDD9-F1
#
_cell.length_a   1.000
_cell.length_b   1.000
_cell.length_c   1.000
_cell.angle_alpha   90.00
_cell.angle_beta   90.00
_cell.angle_gamma   90.00
#
_symmetry.space_group_name_H-M   'P 1'
#
loop_
_entity.id
_entity.type
_entity.pdbx_description
1 polymer ?
#
loop_
_entity_poly.entity_id
_entity_poly.type
_entity_poly.pdbx_seq_one_letter_code
_entity_poly.pdbx_strand_id
1 'polypeptide(L)'
;MSKRGHSVTSSAQSSSAAAAVRGDIGVSTPKRPFLSGSELVLFRSVRSLEELDKRTLQLQNKKLYEALSEKRSAISDLRQRIEQLENRQAKDDALLCVVNRYWNQLDEDCLLLLQRCEVDVDEKISDSADSFLKQLASWEKEEVPEKLQQRVHFSKRIIARLLTSIERLVAHQSHLRCLLLEKAKSSTSQADETKAEGENINMPPSGGESNPSEKIIAALREEVTLLSAENGRLQNLSTSMHAKHRQQGLHVRELQDKCQANSDSADEWKAKYEDLEYKLQQSTSQLAILDHRLYDAQQSKKALEEELAAFKGTSGSPGEGSEDTNSGLPGVTKSKFNDMLCELEEQRELAANRLTELERLQRQHEGKVAECAKLSMQVNDPPEELIQESPLFRSLKVQFNILYSEVKTLRTQLDESRSIIQTIRNAHLKQVEEMEANETAILSQMKSEMLSQEELYSKLRRQFDDVEADLKQVMAHNEQVLPISSEMRSLINTLQLQNKQLKNEVYRFRRKSMEAAHNHQQIADELKATQEELEQVRKAFSESNAAVLKLTEKMKQPVEAMTATATPSEAPSSEQKSSCKPESIEPIEVKAEVTSPNSSASHLAVESTPRDRKGSTSGQSSEEIIRDLRQQLKHVLLPNYLPFTTYYNYFLNMFISSYLGYSPSILV
;
A
#
# COMPACT_ATOMS: atom_id res chain seq x y z
N MET A 1 -17.93 -23.05 49.51
CA MET A 1 -16.76 -22.52 50.24
C MET A 1 -15.63 -23.56 50.23
N SER A 2 -14.43 -23.17 50.65
CA SER A 2 -13.17 -23.95 50.71
C SER A 2 -12.38 -24.21 49.42
N LYS A 3 -11.17 -23.62 49.44
CA LYS A 3 -9.92 -23.81 48.67
C LYS A 3 -9.21 -25.11 49.16
N ARG A 4 -8.12 -25.65 48.61
CA ARG A 4 -7.33 -25.54 47.34
C ARG A 4 -6.24 -26.65 47.47
N GLY A 5 -5.88 -27.35 46.39
CA GLY A 5 -4.81 -28.36 46.39
C GLY A 5 -3.85 -28.17 45.21
N HIS A 6 -2.54 -28.32 45.44
CA HIS A 6 -1.49 -28.10 44.43
C HIS A 6 -0.98 -29.40 43.81
N SER A 7 -0.41 -29.26 42.60
CA SER A 7 0.18 -30.31 41.76
C SER A 7 1.57 -30.76 42.22
N VAL A 8 1.93 -32.00 41.84
CA VAL A 8 3.23 -32.66 42.10
C VAL A 8 4.00 -32.84 40.80
N THR A 9 5.32 -32.61 40.81
CA THR A 9 6.26 -33.13 39.80
C THR A 9 7.57 -33.57 40.46
N SER A 10 7.84 -34.88 40.40
CA SER A 10 9.15 -35.52 40.65
C SER A 10 10.06 -35.41 39.40
N SER A 11 11.34 -35.75 39.37
CA SER A 11 12.21 -36.56 40.25
C SER A 11 13.68 -36.08 40.15
N ALA A 12 14.39 -35.88 41.26
CA ALA A 12 15.41 -36.81 41.80
C ALA A 12 16.66 -37.09 40.93
N GLN A 13 17.82 -36.64 41.41
CA GLN A 13 19.15 -37.23 41.14
C GLN A 13 19.88 -37.44 42.47
N SER A 14 20.64 -38.52 42.56
CA SER A 14 21.21 -39.07 43.82
C SER A 14 22.66 -38.64 44.09
N SER A 15 22.97 -38.41 45.36
CA SER A 15 24.28 -37.98 45.91
C SER A 15 25.09 -39.11 46.55
N SER A 16 26.43 -39.04 46.52
CA SER A 16 27.41 -39.59 47.51
C SER A 16 28.85 -39.52 46.92
N ALA A 17 29.95 -39.20 47.60
CA ALA A 17 30.16 -38.53 48.89
C ALA A 17 31.61 -37.96 49.01
N ALA A 18 31.71 -36.81 49.68
CA ALA A 18 32.66 -36.41 50.75
C ALA A 18 34.19 -36.67 50.66
N ALA A 19 34.95 -35.56 50.68
CA ALA A 19 36.18 -35.35 51.46
C ALA A 19 36.32 -33.84 51.76
N ALA A 20 37.04 -33.42 52.81
CA ALA A 20 36.83 -32.11 53.44
C ALA A 20 38.10 -31.23 53.64
N VAL A 21 37.84 -30.01 54.14
CA VAL A 21 38.71 -29.11 54.93
C VAL A 21 39.39 -27.92 54.20
N ARG A 22 38.89 -26.72 54.58
CA ARG A 22 39.49 -25.36 54.66
C ARG A 22 40.20 -24.76 53.43
N GLY A 23 39.96 -23.45 53.22
CA GLY A 23 40.67 -22.62 52.26
C GLY A 23 41.34 -21.41 52.92
N ASP A 24 41.87 -20.52 52.08
CA ASP A 24 42.27 -19.16 52.45
C ASP A 24 42.13 -18.22 51.24
N ILE A 25 42.18 -16.90 51.48
CA ILE A 25 41.87 -15.82 50.54
C ILE A 25 43.15 -15.34 49.82
N GLY A 26 43.11 -15.16 48.49
CA GLY A 26 44.29 -14.76 47.70
C GLY A 26 43.99 -14.06 46.37
N VAL A 27 44.35 -12.77 46.31
CA VAL A 27 44.10 -11.77 45.24
C VAL A 27 44.65 -12.13 43.84
N SER A 28 44.05 -11.52 42.82
CA SER A 28 44.27 -11.69 41.37
C SER A 28 45.64 -11.31 40.80
N THR A 29 46.03 -11.97 39.69
CA THR A 29 46.85 -11.39 38.60
C THR A 29 46.34 -11.87 37.22
N PRO A 30 46.53 -11.11 36.11
CA PRO A 30 45.78 -11.30 34.87
C PRO A 30 46.42 -12.31 33.90
N LYS A 31 45.60 -13.14 33.24
CA LYS A 31 46.03 -13.99 32.11
C LYS A 31 45.52 -13.41 30.78
N ARG A 32 46.45 -13.27 29.82
CA ARG A 32 46.13 -12.94 28.41
C ARG A 32 45.31 -14.08 27.78
N PRO A 33 44.43 -13.80 26.80
CA PRO A 33 43.70 -14.84 26.10
C PRO A 33 44.67 -15.64 25.20
N PHE A 34 44.62 -16.97 25.29
CA PHE A 34 45.28 -17.85 24.32
C PHE A 34 44.23 -18.73 23.63
N LEU A 35 44.49 -19.01 22.36
CA LEU A 35 43.53 -19.44 21.34
C LEU A 35 42.69 -20.68 21.70
N SER A 36 41.44 -20.64 21.22
CA SER A 36 40.49 -21.75 21.26
C SER A 36 40.90 -22.92 20.36
N GLY A 37 40.47 -24.14 20.69
CA GLY A 37 40.34 -25.26 19.75
C GLY A 37 41.25 -26.48 19.97
N SER A 38 42.43 -26.33 20.56
CA SER A 38 43.42 -27.42 20.62
C SER A 38 43.65 -27.95 22.04
N GLU A 39 43.11 -29.12 22.33
CA GLU A 39 43.46 -29.89 23.53
C GLU A 39 44.96 -30.26 23.49
N LEU A 40 45.74 -29.71 24.42
CA LEU A 40 47.17 -29.96 24.51
C LEU A 40 47.44 -31.41 24.93
N VAL A 41 47.80 -32.25 23.95
CA VAL A 41 48.22 -33.63 24.19
C VAL A 41 49.52 -33.63 25.00
N LEU A 42 49.37 -33.84 26.31
CA LEU A 42 50.48 -33.98 27.25
C LEU A 42 51.29 -35.24 26.91
N PHE A 43 52.47 -35.05 26.33
CA PHE A 43 53.43 -36.12 26.05
C PHE A 43 53.96 -36.73 27.34
N ARG A 44 53.22 -37.69 27.89
CA ARG A 44 53.73 -38.58 28.94
C ARG A 44 54.73 -39.55 28.30
N SER A 45 55.90 -39.71 28.93
CA SER A 45 57.01 -40.55 28.47
C SER A 45 56.54 -41.86 27.83
N VAL A 46 56.91 -42.03 26.56
CA VAL A 46 56.61 -43.22 25.74
C VAL A 46 57.54 -44.35 26.18
N ARG A 47 56.98 -45.51 26.49
CA ARG A 47 57.71 -46.67 27.04
C ARG A 47 57.98 -47.78 26.04
N SER A 48 57.30 -47.79 24.89
CA SER A 48 57.56 -48.72 23.79
C SER A 48 57.25 -48.10 22.43
N LEU A 49 57.79 -48.70 21.35
CA LEU A 49 57.48 -48.31 19.97
C LEU A 49 55.99 -48.49 19.64
N GLU A 50 55.36 -49.55 20.16
CA GLU A 50 53.92 -49.79 20.01
C GLU A 50 53.06 -48.71 20.66
N GLU A 51 53.49 -48.14 21.80
CA GLU A 51 52.80 -47.01 22.44
C GLU A 51 52.92 -45.73 21.60
N LEU A 52 54.05 -45.51 20.94
CA LEU A 52 54.24 -44.42 19.98
C LEU A 52 53.31 -44.57 18.76
N ASP A 53 53.30 -45.76 18.17
CA ASP A 53 52.55 -46.05 16.94
C ASP A 53 51.03 -45.97 17.19
N LYS A 54 50.56 -46.58 18.28
CA LYS A 54 49.16 -46.45 18.74
C LYS A 54 48.74 -44.99 18.92
N ARG A 55 49.59 -44.14 19.51
CA ARG A 55 49.31 -42.69 19.64
C ARG A 55 49.33 -41.97 18.29
N THR A 56 50.22 -42.36 17.38
CA THR A 56 50.30 -41.81 16.03
C THR A 56 49.03 -42.13 15.23
N LEU A 57 48.57 -43.38 15.26
CA LEU A 57 47.29 -43.80 14.67
C LEU A 57 46.09 -43.11 15.31
N GLN A 58 46.08 -42.88 16.63
CA GLN A 58 45.03 -42.09 17.29
C GLN A 58 44.99 -40.65 16.80
N LEU A 59 46.14 -40.00 16.64
CA LEU A 59 46.23 -38.63 16.11
C LEU A 59 45.85 -38.55 14.63
N GLN A 60 46.23 -39.53 13.82
CA GLN A 60 45.82 -39.63 12.42
C GLN A 60 44.31 -39.83 12.30
N ASN A 61 43.72 -40.76 13.06
CA ASN A 61 42.27 -40.98 13.09
C ASN A 61 41.51 -39.74 13.59
N LYS A 62 42.03 -39.02 14.60
CA LYS A 62 41.44 -37.74 15.06
C LYS A 62 41.42 -36.69 13.93
N LYS A 63 42.55 -36.48 13.23
CA LYS A 63 42.63 -35.57 12.07
C LYS A 63 41.71 -35.98 10.92
N LEU A 64 41.63 -37.28 10.62
CA LEU A 64 40.71 -37.80 9.59
C LEU A 64 39.25 -37.58 9.99
N TYR A 65 38.90 -37.77 11.26
CA TYR A 65 37.56 -37.51 11.78
C TYR A 65 37.21 -36.01 11.73
N GLU A 66 38.13 -35.13 12.13
CA GLU A 66 37.98 -33.67 12.04
C GLU A 66 37.74 -33.23 10.58
N ALA A 67 38.60 -33.64 9.65
CA ALA A 67 38.45 -33.34 8.22
C ALA A 67 37.14 -33.92 7.63
N LEU A 68 36.73 -35.13 8.05
CA LEU A 68 35.48 -35.75 7.60
C LEU A 68 34.27 -35.00 8.18
N SER A 69 34.35 -34.49 9.40
CA SER A 69 33.32 -33.65 10.03
C SER A 69 33.18 -32.30 9.32
N GLU A 70 34.28 -31.65 8.97
CA GLU A 70 34.27 -30.43 8.15
C GLU A 70 33.62 -30.66 6.79
N LYS A 71 33.97 -31.75 6.10
CA LYS A 71 33.34 -32.12 4.83
C LYS A 71 31.84 -32.41 4.98
N ARG A 72 31.41 -33.07 6.07
CA ARG A 72 29.98 -33.28 6.37
C ARG A 72 29.25 -31.96 6.61
N SER A 73 29.86 -30.99 7.31
CA SER A 73 29.28 -29.65 7.49
C SER A 73 29.10 -28.96 6.15
N ALA A 74 30.16 -28.87 5.34
CA ALA A 74 30.10 -28.23 4.02
C ALA A 74 29.07 -28.88 3.07
N ILE A 75 28.91 -30.21 3.13
CA ILE A 75 27.85 -30.92 2.39
C ILE A 75 26.46 -30.54 2.91
N SER A 76 26.29 -30.37 4.23
CA SER A 76 25.03 -29.90 4.83
C SER A 76 24.68 -28.48 4.37
N ASP A 77 25.66 -27.57 4.39
CA ASP A 77 25.49 -26.17 3.99
C ASP A 77 25.12 -26.07 2.50
N LEU A 78 25.78 -26.86 1.64
CA LEU A 78 25.46 -26.94 0.22
C LEU A 78 24.07 -27.54 -0.04
N ARG A 79 23.67 -28.57 0.70
CA ARG A 79 22.32 -29.15 0.61
C ARG A 79 21.24 -28.14 0.99
N GLN A 80 21.42 -27.42 2.10
CA GLN A 80 20.50 -26.37 2.51
C GLN A 80 20.45 -25.24 1.46
N ARG A 81 21.58 -24.93 0.81
CA ARG A 81 21.62 -23.93 -0.26
C ARG A 81 20.90 -24.38 -1.52
N ILE A 82 21.00 -25.65 -1.89
CA ILE A 82 20.26 -26.25 -3.02
C ILE A 82 18.75 -26.18 -2.71
N GLU A 83 18.32 -26.65 -1.54
CA GLU A 83 16.92 -26.59 -1.10
C GLU A 83 16.35 -25.16 -1.12
N GLN A 84 17.13 -24.15 -0.72
CA GLN A 84 16.73 -22.74 -0.82
C GLN A 84 16.54 -22.26 -2.27
N LEU A 85 17.37 -22.74 -3.20
CA LEU A 85 17.30 -22.37 -4.61
C LEU A 85 16.14 -23.08 -5.31
N GLU A 86 15.92 -24.37 -5.03
CA GLU A 86 14.76 -25.15 -5.50
C GLU A 86 13.44 -24.53 -5.02
N ASN A 87 13.35 -24.19 -3.73
CA ASN A 87 12.19 -23.50 -3.15
C ASN A 87 11.96 -22.08 -3.71
N ARG A 88 12.99 -21.44 -4.26
CA ARG A 88 12.85 -20.17 -4.98
C ARG A 88 12.38 -20.42 -6.41
N GLN A 89 13.03 -21.34 -7.12
CA GLN A 89 12.69 -21.70 -8.49
C GLN A 89 11.22 -22.11 -8.61
N ALA A 90 10.72 -22.97 -7.72
CA ALA A 90 9.31 -23.38 -7.71
C ALA A 90 8.32 -22.20 -7.53
N LYS A 91 8.73 -21.11 -6.86
CA LYS A 91 7.92 -19.88 -6.74
C LYS A 91 8.00 -19.01 -7.99
N ASP A 92 9.20 -18.87 -8.55
CA ASP A 92 9.45 -18.12 -9.78
C ASP A 92 8.71 -18.78 -10.96
N ASP A 93 8.74 -20.12 -11.05
CA ASP A 93 7.99 -20.93 -12.04
C ASP A 93 6.47 -20.81 -11.87
N ALA A 94 5.95 -20.87 -10.64
CA ALA A 94 4.53 -20.66 -10.36
C ALA A 94 4.06 -19.24 -10.76
N LEU A 95 4.90 -18.22 -10.54
CA LEU A 95 4.63 -16.85 -10.97
C LEU A 95 4.64 -16.73 -12.50
N LEU A 96 5.57 -17.38 -13.19
CA LEU A 96 5.62 -17.42 -14.66
C LEU A 96 4.36 -18.04 -15.26
N CYS A 97 3.83 -19.13 -14.70
CA CYS A 97 2.55 -19.71 -15.13
C CYS A 97 1.38 -18.73 -14.95
N VAL A 98 1.30 -18.02 -13.81
CA VAL A 98 0.25 -17.01 -13.58
C VAL A 98 0.35 -15.85 -14.58
N VAL A 99 1.55 -15.32 -14.82
CA VAL A 99 1.77 -14.24 -15.80
C VAL A 99 1.38 -14.71 -17.21
N ASN A 100 1.82 -15.91 -17.62
CA ASN A 100 1.49 -16.51 -18.89
C ASN A 100 -0.03 -16.68 -19.10
N ARG A 101 -0.73 -17.11 -18.05
CA ARG A 101 -2.19 -17.29 -18.07
C ARG A 101 -2.94 -15.98 -18.29
N TYR A 102 -2.55 -14.92 -17.58
CA TYR A 102 -3.13 -13.59 -17.77
C TYR A 102 -2.75 -12.95 -19.11
N TRP A 103 -1.54 -13.25 -19.64
CA TRP A 103 -1.13 -12.81 -20.96
C TRP A 103 -2.02 -13.42 -22.06
N ASN A 104 -2.22 -14.73 -22.05
CA ASN A 104 -3.12 -15.40 -22.99
C ASN A 104 -4.57 -14.90 -22.87
N GLN A 105 -5.03 -14.59 -21.66
CA GLN A 105 -6.36 -13.99 -21.48
C GLN A 105 -6.46 -12.57 -22.04
N LEU A 106 -5.39 -11.78 -22.00
CA LEU A 106 -5.37 -10.45 -22.64
C LEU A 106 -5.47 -10.59 -24.16
N ASP A 107 -4.68 -11.50 -24.76
CA ASP A 107 -4.72 -11.74 -26.20
C ASP A 107 -6.12 -12.23 -26.65
N GLU A 108 -6.75 -13.15 -25.91
CA GLU A 108 -8.13 -13.61 -26.19
C GLU A 108 -9.15 -12.49 -26.07
N ASP A 109 -9.13 -11.72 -24.98
CA ASP A 109 -10.08 -10.64 -24.76
C ASP A 109 -9.94 -9.55 -25.85
N CYS A 110 -8.70 -9.25 -26.27
CA CYS A 110 -8.46 -8.30 -27.36
C CYS A 110 -8.97 -8.82 -28.71
N LEU A 111 -8.81 -10.11 -29.02
CA LEU A 111 -9.38 -10.72 -30.24
C LEU A 111 -10.91 -10.76 -30.20
N LEU A 112 -11.50 -11.16 -29.08
CA LEU A 112 -12.95 -11.19 -28.88
C LEU A 112 -13.59 -9.80 -28.94
N LEU A 113 -12.90 -8.77 -28.45
CA LEU A 113 -13.33 -7.37 -28.61
C LEU A 113 -13.15 -6.88 -30.05
N LEU A 114 -12.08 -7.29 -30.74
CA LEU A 114 -11.86 -6.96 -32.14
C LEU A 114 -12.96 -7.58 -33.03
N GLN A 115 -13.34 -8.83 -32.78
CA GLN A 115 -14.42 -9.55 -33.49
C GLN A 115 -15.82 -8.92 -33.29
N ARG A 116 -16.00 -8.08 -32.26
CA ARG A 116 -17.23 -7.25 -32.11
C ARG A 116 -17.20 -5.99 -32.98
N CYS A 117 -16.02 -5.51 -33.34
CA CYS A 117 -15.82 -4.26 -34.08
C CYS A 117 -15.56 -4.51 -35.58
N GLU A 118 -14.92 -5.64 -35.91
CA GLU A 118 -14.60 -6.11 -37.25
C GLU A 118 -15.15 -7.54 -37.43
N VAL A 119 -15.76 -7.83 -38.57
CA VAL A 119 -16.36 -9.16 -38.84
C VAL A 119 -15.28 -10.21 -39.13
N ASP A 120 -14.17 -9.80 -39.74
CA ASP A 120 -13.10 -10.69 -40.23
C ASP A 120 -11.83 -10.59 -39.36
N VAL A 121 -11.67 -11.54 -38.42
CA VAL A 121 -10.50 -11.67 -37.55
C VAL A 121 -9.91 -13.09 -37.67
N ASP A 122 -8.96 -13.25 -38.61
CA ASP A 122 -8.24 -14.51 -38.85
C ASP A 122 -7.11 -14.81 -37.84
N GLU A 123 -6.94 -13.95 -36.84
CA GLU A 123 -5.79 -13.96 -35.94
C GLU A 123 -6.02 -14.97 -34.80
N LYS A 124 -5.28 -16.08 -34.79
CA LYS A 124 -5.35 -17.12 -33.76
C LYS A 124 -4.18 -17.05 -32.79
N ILE A 125 -4.43 -17.45 -31.54
CA ILE A 125 -3.42 -17.61 -30.50
C ILE A 125 -2.70 -18.96 -30.71
N SER A 126 -1.50 -19.09 -30.15
CA SER A 126 -0.69 -20.32 -30.29
C SER A 126 -1.29 -21.48 -29.49
N ASP A 127 -1.97 -22.40 -30.20
CA ASP A 127 -2.58 -23.63 -29.68
C ASP A 127 -1.54 -24.74 -29.40
N SER A 128 -0.43 -24.42 -28.74
CA SER A 128 0.56 -25.42 -28.34
C SER A 128 0.02 -26.31 -27.21
N ALA A 129 0.17 -27.63 -27.37
CA ALA A 129 -0.24 -28.60 -26.35
C ALA A 129 0.69 -28.62 -25.12
N ASP A 130 1.92 -28.13 -25.26
CA ASP A 130 2.92 -28.14 -24.20
C ASP A 130 2.72 -26.99 -23.20
N SER A 131 3.00 -27.25 -21.93
CA SER A 131 2.94 -26.20 -20.91
C SER A 131 4.01 -25.14 -21.13
N PHE A 132 3.74 -23.91 -20.69
CA PHE A 132 4.64 -22.77 -20.90
C PHE A 132 6.05 -23.00 -20.30
N LEU A 133 6.16 -23.72 -19.18
CA LEU A 133 7.46 -24.10 -18.62
C LEU A 133 8.19 -25.13 -19.50
N LYS A 134 7.48 -26.10 -20.10
CA LYS A 134 8.07 -27.05 -21.06
C LYS A 134 8.52 -26.35 -22.34
N GLN A 135 7.75 -25.39 -22.84
CA GLN A 135 8.18 -24.51 -23.94
C GLN A 135 9.45 -23.74 -23.58
N LEU A 136 9.47 -23.02 -22.45
CA LEU A 136 10.64 -22.28 -22.00
C LEU A 136 11.88 -23.16 -21.81
N ALA A 137 11.71 -24.39 -21.29
CA ALA A 137 12.78 -25.37 -21.14
C ALA A 137 13.28 -25.95 -22.48
N SER A 138 12.45 -25.94 -23.53
CA SER A 138 12.82 -26.37 -24.88
C SER A 138 13.54 -25.29 -25.70
N TRP A 139 13.45 -24.03 -25.31
CA TRP A 139 14.07 -22.90 -26.03
C TRP A 139 15.52 -22.74 -25.60
N GLU A 140 16.43 -22.52 -26.55
CA GLU A 140 17.80 -22.16 -26.22
C GLU A 140 17.85 -20.76 -25.60
N LYS A 141 18.83 -20.52 -24.72
CA LYS A 141 18.94 -19.26 -23.95
C LYS A 141 18.96 -18.00 -24.83
N GLU A 142 19.48 -18.11 -26.04
CA GLU A 142 19.55 -17.03 -27.02
C GLU A 142 18.21 -16.81 -27.77
N GLU A 143 17.39 -17.85 -27.91
CA GLU A 143 16.08 -17.79 -28.58
C GLU A 143 14.96 -17.25 -27.68
N VAL A 144 15.00 -17.53 -26.36
CA VAL A 144 14.01 -17.07 -25.38
C VAL A 144 13.61 -15.59 -25.55
N PRO A 145 14.53 -14.60 -25.62
CA PRO A 145 14.15 -13.21 -25.80
C PRO A 145 13.44 -12.95 -27.14
N GLU A 146 13.83 -13.62 -28.23
CA GLU A 146 13.20 -13.46 -29.53
C GLU A 146 11.77 -14.04 -29.53
N LYS A 147 11.56 -15.26 -29.01
CA LYS A 147 10.23 -15.89 -28.91
C LYS A 147 9.27 -15.05 -28.06
N LEU A 148 9.75 -14.54 -26.92
CA LEU A 148 8.96 -13.64 -26.07
C LEU A 148 8.66 -12.31 -26.79
N GLN A 149 9.62 -11.75 -27.52
CA GLN A 149 9.43 -10.52 -28.30
C GLN A 149 8.41 -10.72 -29.43
N GLN A 150 8.44 -11.85 -30.15
CA GLN A 150 7.44 -12.21 -31.17
C GLN A 150 6.02 -12.23 -30.58
N ARG A 151 5.84 -12.83 -29.40
CA ARG A 151 4.56 -12.83 -28.67
C ARG A 151 4.10 -11.43 -28.26
N VAL A 152 5.01 -10.58 -27.77
CA VAL A 152 4.70 -9.17 -27.47
C VAL A 152 4.33 -8.38 -28.74
N HIS A 153 4.97 -8.65 -29.89
CA HIS A 153 4.59 -8.03 -31.16
C HIS A 153 3.20 -8.47 -31.63
N PHE A 154 2.83 -9.73 -31.44
CA PHE A 154 1.48 -10.23 -31.71
C PHE A 154 0.43 -9.49 -30.88
N SER A 155 0.59 -9.42 -29.54
CA SER A 155 -0.33 -8.66 -28.66
C SER A 155 -0.44 -7.19 -29.07
N LYS A 156 0.70 -6.52 -29.36
CA LYS A 156 0.73 -5.13 -29.84
C LYS A 156 -0.05 -4.93 -31.14
N ARG A 157 0.02 -5.88 -32.08
CA ARG A 157 -0.68 -5.81 -33.37
C ARG A 157 -2.20 -5.88 -33.19
N ILE A 158 -2.69 -6.81 -32.36
CA ILE A 158 -4.13 -6.94 -32.07
C ILE A 158 -4.63 -5.66 -31.37
N ILE A 159 -3.92 -5.18 -30.35
CA ILE A 159 -4.30 -3.98 -29.59
C ILE A 159 -4.35 -2.75 -30.52
N ALA A 160 -3.39 -2.59 -31.44
CA ALA A 160 -3.41 -1.50 -32.42
C ALA A 160 -4.64 -1.58 -33.34
N ARG A 161 -4.95 -2.76 -33.91
CA ARG A 161 -6.17 -2.97 -34.71
C ARG A 161 -7.44 -2.65 -33.92
N LEU A 162 -7.51 -3.07 -32.66
CA LEU A 162 -8.66 -2.82 -31.78
C LEU A 162 -8.86 -1.32 -31.52
N LEU A 163 -7.79 -0.59 -31.21
CA LEU A 163 -7.85 0.87 -31.02
C LEU A 163 -8.34 1.59 -32.29
N THR A 164 -7.77 1.29 -33.47
CA THR A 164 -8.22 1.86 -34.75
C THR A 164 -9.67 1.49 -35.10
N SER A 165 -10.17 0.35 -34.61
CA SER A 165 -11.57 -0.07 -34.79
C SER A 165 -12.52 0.68 -33.87
N ILE A 166 -12.13 0.90 -32.61
CA ILE A 166 -12.86 1.73 -31.64
C ILE A 166 -12.89 3.19 -32.12
N GLU A 167 -11.77 3.74 -32.62
CA GLU A 167 -11.70 5.09 -33.17
C GLU A 167 -12.67 5.28 -34.35
N ARG A 168 -12.71 4.35 -35.31
CA ARG A 168 -13.70 4.37 -36.41
C ARG A 168 -15.14 4.30 -35.90
N LEU A 169 -15.41 3.45 -34.93
CA LEU A 169 -16.76 3.29 -34.36
C LEU A 169 -17.21 4.55 -33.61
N VAL A 170 -16.32 5.21 -32.86
CA VAL A 170 -16.58 6.51 -32.20
C VAL A 170 -16.78 7.62 -33.24
N ALA A 171 -15.97 7.67 -34.30
CA ALA A 171 -16.13 8.64 -35.38
C ALA A 171 -17.45 8.45 -36.16
N HIS A 172 -17.87 7.21 -36.39
CA HIS A 172 -19.18 6.92 -36.99
C HIS A 172 -20.34 7.34 -36.07
N GLN A 173 -20.24 7.08 -34.75
CA GLN A 173 -21.23 7.53 -33.78
C GLN A 173 -21.31 9.06 -33.67
N SER A 174 -20.18 9.78 -33.72
CA SER A 174 -20.20 11.25 -33.69
C SER A 174 -20.79 11.83 -34.97
N HIS A 175 -20.48 11.27 -36.14
CA HIS A 175 -21.08 11.65 -37.41
C HIS A 175 -22.61 11.45 -37.43
N LEU A 176 -23.09 10.28 -36.98
CA LEU A 176 -24.54 10.03 -36.84
C LEU A 176 -25.22 11.02 -35.89
N ARG A 177 -24.59 11.36 -34.76
CA ARG A 177 -25.10 12.40 -33.84
C ARG A 177 -25.20 13.76 -34.51
N CYS A 178 -24.20 14.17 -35.30
CA CYS A 178 -24.26 15.42 -36.05
C CYS A 178 -25.42 15.43 -37.05
N LEU A 179 -25.58 14.38 -37.87
CA LEU A 179 -26.68 14.27 -38.84
C LEU A 179 -28.07 14.30 -38.18
N LEU A 180 -28.24 13.64 -37.03
CA LEU A 180 -29.49 13.71 -36.26
C LEU A 180 -29.75 15.12 -35.73
N LEU A 181 -28.72 15.83 -35.29
CA LEU A 181 -28.83 17.18 -34.72
C LEU A 181 -29.07 18.25 -35.81
N GLU A 182 -28.51 18.07 -37.01
CA GLU A 182 -28.83 18.86 -38.20
C GLU A 182 -30.27 18.63 -38.67
N LYS A 183 -30.72 17.37 -38.70
CA LYS A 183 -32.10 17.01 -39.06
C LYS A 183 -33.13 17.51 -38.05
N ALA A 184 -32.78 17.54 -36.76
CA ALA A 184 -33.60 18.18 -35.72
C ALA A 184 -33.73 19.69 -35.94
N LYS A 185 -32.63 20.38 -36.28
CA LYS A 185 -32.63 21.82 -36.59
C LYS A 185 -33.48 22.14 -37.83
N SER A 186 -33.31 21.42 -38.93
CA SER A 186 -34.10 21.68 -40.15
C SER A 186 -35.59 21.40 -39.98
N SER A 187 -35.98 20.42 -39.15
CA SER A 187 -37.39 20.20 -38.78
C SER A 187 -37.97 21.28 -37.87
N THR A 188 -37.14 22.02 -37.11
CA THR A 188 -37.59 23.18 -36.33
C THR A 188 -37.77 24.40 -37.23
N SER A 189 -36.86 24.64 -38.18
CA SER A 189 -36.95 25.79 -39.10
C SER A 189 -38.19 25.76 -40.01
N GLN A 190 -38.66 24.58 -40.42
CA GLN A 190 -39.92 24.46 -41.19
C GLN A 190 -41.19 24.74 -40.37
N ALA A 191 -41.13 24.75 -39.04
CA ALA A 191 -42.29 25.04 -38.19
C ALA A 191 -42.56 26.53 -37.98
N ASP A 192 -41.56 27.41 -38.19
CA ASP A 192 -41.68 28.86 -37.99
C ASP A 192 -42.06 29.64 -39.26
N GLU A 193 -41.79 29.14 -40.47
CA GLU A 193 -42.09 29.86 -41.73
C GLU A 193 -43.58 29.86 -42.13
N THR A 194 -44.47 29.16 -41.42
CA THR A 194 -45.92 29.13 -41.70
C THR A 194 -46.76 29.99 -40.75
N LYS A 195 -46.15 30.94 -40.03
CA LYS A 195 -46.82 31.88 -39.11
C LYS A 195 -46.63 33.35 -39.49
N ALA A 196 -46.73 33.66 -40.78
CA ALA A 196 -46.63 35.04 -41.26
C ALA A 196 -47.58 35.35 -42.43
N GLU A 197 -48.88 35.08 -42.27
CA GLU A 197 -49.97 35.86 -42.88
C GLU A 197 -51.32 35.39 -42.32
N GLY A 198 -52.02 36.28 -41.61
CA GLY A 198 -53.28 35.95 -40.96
C GLY A 198 -54.19 37.17 -40.84
N GLU A 199 -55.09 37.34 -41.80
CA GLU A 199 -56.31 38.14 -41.63
C GLU A 199 -57.55 37.28 -41.87
N ASN A 200 -58.43 37.28 -40.87
CA ASN A 200 -59.86 36.93 -40.85
C ASN A 200 -60.44 35.95 -41.91
N ILE A 201 -61.07 34.88 -41.42
CA ILE A 201 -62.54 34.66 -41.50
C ILE A 201 -62.96 33.53 -40.52
N ASN A 202 -64.25 33.47 -40.19
CA ASN A 202 -64.84 32.77 -39.04
C ASN A 202 -65.46 31.39 -39.40
N MET A 203 -65.71 30.53 -38.38
CA MET A 203 -66.45 29.23 -38.40
C MET A 203 -65.75 27.98 -39.01
N PRO A 204 -66.15 26.73 -38.64
CA PRO A 204 -66.50 26.16 -37.33
C PRO A 204 -65.65 24.89 -37.01
N PRO A 205 -65.75 24.24 -35.83
CA PRO A 205 -64.90 23.08 -35.50
C PRO A 205 -65.38 21.80 -36.21
N SER A 206 -64.84 21.52 -37.39
CA SER A 206 -64.98 20.21 -38.05
C SER A 206 -63.81 19.30 -37.67
N GLY A 207 -64.09 18.03 -37.40
CA GLY A 207 -63.11 17.07 -36.91
C GLY A 207 -61.95 16.86 -37.88
N GLY A 208 -60.75 17.24 -37.47
CA GLY A 208 -59.51 16.93 -38.18
C GLY A 208 -59.02 15.54 -37.79
N GLU A 209 -59.05 14.60 -38.73
CA GLU A 209 -58.34 13.33 -38.59
C GLU A 209 -56.85 13.62 -38.35
N SER A 210 -56.29 13.07 -37.27
CA SER A 210 -54.86 13.14 -36.99
C SER A 210 -54.06 12.76 -38.24
N ASN A 211 -53.16 13.63 -38.71
CA ASN A 211 -52.43 13.41 -39.96
C ASN A 211 -51.83 11.99 -40.01
N PRO A 212 -52.07 11.19 -41.07
CA PRO A 212 -51.51 9.84 -41.14
C PRO A 212 -49.98 9.85 -41.04
N SER A 213 -49.33 10.94 -41.49
CA SER A 213 -47.90 11.20 -41.32
C SER A 213 -47.47 11.27 -39.84
N GLU A 214 -48.23 11.93 -38.96
CA GLU A 214 -47.89 12.00 -37.52
C GLU A 214 -48.02 10.64 -36.84
N LYS A 215 -49.04 9.85 -37.18
CA LYS A 215 -49.19 8.47 -36.71
C LYS A 215 -48.02 7.58 -37.15
N ILE A 216 -47.58 7.71 -38.39
CA ILE A 216 -46.41 6.98 -38.91
C ILE A 216 -45.13 7.43 -38.20
N ILE A 217 -44.93 8.73 -37.97
CA ILE A 217 -43.77 9.27 -37.24
C ILE A 217 -43.79 8.81 -35.77
N ALA A 218 -44.94 8.74 -35.12
CA ALA A 218 -45.08 8.22 -33.77
C ALA A 218 -44.71 6.73 -33.69
N ALA A 219 -45.26 5.90 -34.59
CA ALA A 219 -44.94 4.48 -34.67
C ALA A 219 -43.44 4.23 -34.97
N LEU A 220 -42.82 5.02 -35.85
CA LEU A 220 -41.39 4.94 -36.13
C LEU A 220 -40.53 5.35 -34.93
N ARG A 221 -40.96 6.33 -34.12
CA ARG A 221 -40.27 6.71 -32.87
C ARG A 221 -40.37 5.60 -31.84
N GLU A 222 -41.55 5.00 -31.67
CA GLU A 222 -41.78 3.85 -30.79
C GLU A 222 -40.90 2.66 -31.18
N GLU A 223 -40.89 2.28 -32.46
CA GLU A 223 -40.02 1.23 -33.00
C GLU A 223 -38.53 1.54 -32.76
N VAL A 224 -38.07 2.78 -32.99
CA VAL A 224 -36.69 3.19 -32.68
C VAL A 224 -36.37 3.08 -31.19
N THR A 225 -37.33 3.36 -30.29
CA THR A 225 -37.12 3.15 -28.85
C THR A 225 -37.05 1.68 -28.48
N LEU A 226 -37.88 0.81 -29.07
CA LEU A 226 -37.83 -0.64 -28.87
C LEU A 226 -36.52 -1.24 -29.38
N LEU A 227 -36.11 -0.90 -30.61
CA LEU A 227 -34.82 -1.32 -31.17
C LEU A 227 -33.63 -0.81 -30.35
N SER A 228 -33.73 0.40 -29.77
CA SER A 228 -32.68 0.94 -28.89
C SER A 228 -32.60 0.19 -27.55
N ALA A 229 -33.75 -0.15 -26.96
CA ALA A 229 -33.83 -0.94 -25.74
C ALA A 229 -33.31 -2.37 -25.95
N GLU A 230 -33.68 -3.00 -27.07
CA GLU A 230 -33.23 -4.34 -27.44
C GLU A 230 -31.73 -4.37 -27.76
N ASN A 231 -31.20 -3.36 -28.47
CA ASN A 231 -29.76 -3.21 -28.66
C ASN A 231 -29.03 -3.06 -27.31
N GLY A 232 -29.57 -2.26 -26.38
CA GLY A 232 -29.06 -2.18 -25.00
C GLY A 232 -29.08 -3.53 -24.27
N ARG A 233 -30.16 -4.31 -24.41
CA ARG A 233 -30.26 -5.67 -23.86
C ARG A 233 -29.22 -6.62 -24.45
N LEU A 234 -29.01 -6.57 -25.77
CA LEU A 234 -28.02 -7.38 -26.48
C LEU A 234 -26.58 -7.01 -26.11
N GLN A 235 -26.26 -5.72 -25.96
CA GLN A 235 -24.95 -5.25 -25.48
C GLN A 235 -24.67 -5.72 -24.05
N ASN A 236 -25.66 -5.64 -23.16
CA ASN A 236 -25.56 -6.13 -21.78
C ASN A 236 -25.38 -7.65 -21.73
N LEU A 237 -26.15 -8.41 -22.52
CA LEU A 237 -26.01 -9.86 -22.62
C LEU A 237 -24.63 -10.26 -23.18
N SER A 238 -24.19 -9.63 -24.26
CA SER A 238 -22.87 -9.88 -24.86
C SER A 238 -21.74 -9.59 -23.87
N THR A 239 -21.81 -8.47 -23.14
CA THR A 239 -20.84 -8.10 -22.10
C THR A 239 -20.84 -9.10 -20.94
N SER A 240 -22.02 -9.55 -20.48
CA SER A 240 -22.12 -10.61 -19.47
C SER A 240 -21.53 -11.94 -19.95
N MET A 241 -21.78 -12.32 -21.21
CA MET A 241 -21.23 -13.53 -21.81
C MET A 241 -19.71 -13.49 -21.95
N HIS A 242 -19.12 -12.35 -22.35
CA HIS A 242 -17.66 -12.20 -22.38
C HIS A 242 -17.05 -12.23 -20.97
N ALA A 243 -17.67 -11.60 -19.97
CA ALA A 243 -17.20 -11.67 -18.59
C ALA A 243 -17.22 -13.11 -18.05
N LYS A 244 -18.28 -13.88 -18.33
CA LYS A 244 -18.35 -15.32 -18.02
C LYS A 244 -17.32 -16.13 -18.78
N HIS A 245 -17.12 -15.86 -20.07
CA HIS A 245 -16.12 -16.53 -20.90
C HIS A 245 -14.71 -16.30 -20.37
N ARG A 246 -14.32 -15.05 -20.04
CA ARG A 246 -13.05 -14.71 -19.37
C ARG A 246 -12.88 -15.48 -18.05
N GLN A 247 -13.92 -15.53 -17.22
CA GLN A 247 -13.88 -16.27 -15.95
C GLN A 247 -13.67 -17.78 -16.20
N GLN A 248 -14.38 -18.36 -17.16
CA GLN A 248 -14.28 -19.77 -17.52
C GLN A 248 -12.92 -20.10 -18.17
N GLY A 249 -12.40 -19.26 -19.07
CA GLY A 249 -11.10 -19.42 -19.71
C GLY A 249 -9.92 -19.35 -18.74
N LEU A 250 -9.98 -18.46 -17.74
CA LEU A 250 -9.01 -18.47 -16.64
C LEU A 250 -9.11 -19.76 -15.81
N HIS A 251 -10.33 -20.23 -15.51
CA HIS A 251 -10.53 -21.45 -14.73
C HIS A 251 -10.11 -22.73 -15.48
N VAL A 252 -10.36 -22.82 -16.79
CA VAL A 252 -9.91 -23.94 -17.63
C VAL A 252 -8.38 -24.00 -17.65
N ARG A 253 -7.69 -22.87 -17.84
CA ARG A 253 -6.22 -22.84 -17.76
C ARG A 253 -5.69 -23.17 -16.36
N GLU A 254 -6.34 -22.69 -15.29
CA GLU A 254 -6.00 -23.11 -13.92
C GLU A 254 -6.12 -24.61 -13.68
N LEU A 255 -7.12 -25.27 -14.28
CA LEU A 255 -7.27 -26.72 -14.21
C LEU A 255 -6.22 -27.41 -15.08
N GLN A 256 -5.89 -26.88 -16.26
CA GLN A 256 -4.84 -27.40 -17.13
C GLN A 256 -3.46 -27.33 -16.47
N ASP A 257 -3.11 -26.20 -15.85
CA ASP A 257 -1.87 -26.02 -15.07
C ASP A 257 -1.77 -27.07 -13.94
N LYS A 258 -2.87 -27.32 -13.22
CA LYS A 258 -2.95 -28.33 -12.14
C LYS A 258 -2.87 -29.76 -12.67
N CYS A 259 -3.54 -30.06 -13.78
CA CYS A 259 -3.45 -31.36 -14.44
C CYS A 259 -2.03 -31.65 -14.89
N GLN A 260 -1.32 -30.65 -15.43
CA GLN A 260 0.07 -30.81 -15.83
C GLN A 260 0.99 -31.02 -14.62
N ALA A 261 0.87 -30.20 -13.57
CA ALA A 261 1.66 -30.36 -12.35
C ALA A 261 1.44 -31.74 -11.68
N ASN A 262 0.19 -32.23 -11.68
CA ASN A 262 -0.12 -33.58 -11.19
C ASN A 262 0.48 -34.68 -12.10
N SER A 263 0.51 -34.49 -13.42
CA SER A 263 1.16 -35.42 -14.36
C SER A 263 2.67 -35.47 -14.12
N ASP A 264 3.32 -34.31 -14.04
CA ASP A 264 4.77 -34.22 -13.85
C ASP A 264 5.17 -34.81 -12.49
N SER A 265 4.39 -34.54 -11.43
CA SER A 265 4.59 -35.19 -10.12
C SER A 265 4.37 -36.70 -10.16
N ALA A 266 3.38 -37.20 -10.92
CA ALA A 266 3.18 -38.64 -11.09
C ALA A 266 4.37 -39.30 -11.80
N ASP A 267 4.98 -38.63 -12.78
CA ASP A 267 6.18 -39.12 -13.47
C ASP A 267 7.42 -39.10 -12.56
N GLU A 268 7.59 -38.10 -11.69
CA GLU A 268 8.59 -38.14 -10.62
C GLU A 268 8.40 -39.33 -9.66
N TRP A 269 7.16 -39.62 -9.26
CA TRP A 269 6.86 -40.73 -8.35
C TRP A 269 7.11 -42.09 -9.00
N LYS A 270 6.87 -42.23 -10.32
CA LYS A 270 7.28 -43.43 -11.09
C LYS A 270 8.80 -43.58 -11.08
N ALA A 271 9.56 -42.53 -11.40
CA ALA A 271 11.02 -42.59 -11.39
C ALA A 271 11.60 -42.95 -10.01
N LYS A 272 11.01 -42.43 -8.92
CA LYS A 272 11.35 -42.80 -7.53
C LYS A 272 11.00 -44.26 -7.21
N TYR A 273 9.88 -44.77 -7.74
CA TYR A 273 9.48 -46.17 -7.59
C TYR A 273 10.45 -47.10 -8.32
N GLU A 274 10.81 -46.80 -9.57
CA GLU A 274 11.75 -47.57 -10.39
C GLU A 274 13.15 -47.66 -9.75
N ASP A 275 13.67 -46.56 -9.17
CA ASP A 275 14.94 -46.56 -8.42
C ASP A 275 14.88 -47.40 -7.14
N LEU A 276 13.74 -47.40 -6.44
CA LEU A 276 13.52 -48.27 -5.26
C LEU A 276 13.36 -49.74 -5.65
N GLU A 277 12.66 -50.05 -6.74
CA GLU A 277 12.52 -51.40 -7.29
C GLU A 277 13.88 -51.96 -7.72
N TYR A 278 14.70 -51.16 -8.40
CA TYR A 278 16.07 -51.52 -8.77
C TYR A 278 16.95 -51.81 -7.53
N LYS A 279 16.88 -50.98 -6.48
CA LYS A 279 17.59 -51.21 -5.21
C LYS A 279 17.09 -52.45 -4.48
N LEU A 280 15.79 -52.71 -4.50
CA LEU A 280 15.20 -53.92 -3.94
C LEU A 280 15.71 -55.16 -4.69
N GLN A 281 15.67 -55.15 -6.03
CA GLN A 281 16.19 -56.24 -6.86
C GLN A 281 17.69 -56.49 -6.62
N GLN A 282 18.48 -55.42 -6.48
CA GLN A 282 19.90 -55.52 -6.13
C GLN A 282 20.11 -56.18 -4.75
N SER A 283 19.33 -55.79 -3.74
CA SER A 283 19.38 -56.39 -2.40
C SER A 283 18.92 -57.86 -2.40
N THR A 284 17.85 -58.18 -3.11
CA THR A 284 17.35 -59.56 -3.27
C THR A 284 18.38 -60.45 -3.98
N SER A 285 19.09 -59.94 -4.98
CA SER A 285 20.20 -60.65 -5.63
C SER A 285 21.37 -60.92 -4.67
N GLN A 286 21.72 -59.94 -3.83
CA GLN A 286 22.74 -60.13 -2.79
C GLN A 286 22.31 -61.18 -1.75
N LEU A 287 21.04 -61.17 -1.32
CA LEU A 287 20.50 -62.20 -0.42
C LEU A 287 20.57 -63.60 -1.04
N ALA A 288 20.17 -63.76 -2.30
CA ALA A 288 20.26 -65.05 -3.00
C ALA A 288 21.71 -65.59 -3.08
N ILE A 289 22.70 -64.71 -3.28
CA ILE A 289 24.13 -65.08 -3.25
C ILE A 289 24.57 -65.52 -1.85
N LEU A 290 24.08 -64.86 -0.79
CA LEU A 290 24.39 -65.21 0.59
C LEU A 290 23.71 -66.53 1.01
N ASP A 291 22.46 -66.76 0.61
CA ASP A 291 21.73 -68.00 0.86
C ASP A 291 22.41 -69.20 0.18
N HIS A 292 22.87 -69.05 -1.07
CA HIS A 292 23.64 -70.10 -1.75
C HIS A 292 24.94 -70.43 -0.99
N ARG A 293 25.70 -69.42 -0.55
CA ARG A 293 26.92 -69.63 0.24
C ARG A 293 26.65 -70.28 1.59
N LEU A 294 25.52 -69.96 2.22
CA LEU A 294 25.10 -70.54 3.48
C LEU A 294 24.70 -72.02 3.29
N TYR A 295 23.98 -72.33 2.21
CA TYR A 295 23.65 -73.69 1.80
C TYR A 295 24.90 -74.53 1.54
N ASP A 296 25.88 -74.00 0.78
CA ASP A 296 27.16 -74.69 0.52
C ASP A 296 27.92 -74.98 1.83
N ALA A 297 27.95 -74.01 2.76
CA ALA A 297 28.56 -74.19 4.07
C ALA A 297 27.83 -75.23 4.93
N GLN A 298 26.49 -75.30 4.85
CA GLN A 298 25.70 -76.34 5.53
C GLN A 298 25.96 -77.73 4.96
N GLN A 299 26.05 -77.88 3.63
CA GLN A 299 26.36 -79.17 3.01
C GLN A 299 27.79 -79.62 3.32
N SER A 300 28.76 -78.71 3.31
CA SER A 300 30.14 -78.98 3.75
C SER A 300 30.20 -79.44 5.21
N LYS A 301 29.48 -78.75 6.12
CA LYS A 301 29.32 -79.19 7.51
C LYS A 301 28.73 -80.59 7.61
N LYS A 302 27.67 -80.89 6.85
CA LYS A 302 26.97 -82.18 6.88
C LYS A 302 27.87 -83.32 6.39
N ALA A 303 28.64 -83.11 5.32
CA ALA A 303 29.63 -84.07 4.84
C ALA A 303 30.70 -84.37 5.91
N LEU A 304 31.22 -83.33 6.57
CA LEU A 304 32.17 -83.50 7.68
C LEU A 304 31.55 -84.24 8.89
N GLU A 305 30.27 -84.00 9.21
CA GLU A 305 29.54 -84.74 10.25
C GLU A 305 29.32 -86.21 9.87
N GLU A 306 29.07 -86.50 8.58
CA GLU A 306 28.94 -87.87 8.05
C GLU A 306 30.28 -88.63 8.03
N GLU A 307 31.39 -87.99 7.67
CA GLU A 307 32.75 -88.57 7.81
C GLU A 307 33.08 -88.91 9.27
N LEU A 308 32.72 -88.01 10.21
CA LEU A 308 32.87 -88.21 11.66
C LEU A 308 32.00 -89.37 12.19
N ALA A 309 30.85 -89.61 11.57
CA ALA A 309 29.98 -90.74 11.88
C ALA A 309 30.49 -92.06 11.27
N ALA A 310 30.97 -92.03 10.02
CA ALA A 310 31.57 -93.19 9.35
C ALA A 310 32.79 -93.72 10.11
N PHE A 311 33.62 -92.83 10.65
CA PHE A 311 34.76 -93.18 11.51
C PHE A 311 34.36 -93.87 12.84
N LYS A 312 33.09 -93.80 13.24
CA LYS A 312 32.53 -94.52 14.40
C LYS A 312 31.82 -95.83 14.02
N GLY A 313 31.56 -96.08 12.73
CA GLY A 313 30.65 -97.14 12.27
C GLY A 313 31.30 -98.48 11.90
N THR A 314 32.63 -98.61 11.95
CA THR A 314 33.33 -99.78 11.43
C THR A 314 33.38 -100.96 12.41
N SER A 315 32.27 -101.71 12.56
CA SER A 315 32.29 -103.11 12.99
C SER A 315 31.09 -103.91 12.46
N GLY A 316 31.31 -105.05 11.80
CA GLY A 316 30.25 -105.99 11.38
C GLY A 316 30.13 -106.16 9.86
N SER A 317 30.01 -107.42 9.40
CA SER A 317 30.06 -107.91 8.00
C SER A 317 29.11 -109.15 7.89
N PRO A 318 29.09 -109.99 6.83
CA PRO A 318 28.46 -109.83 5.50
C PRO A 318 27.49 -111.01 5.12
N GLY A 319 27.09 -111.13 3.83
CA GLY A 319 26.53 -112.34 3.17
C GLY A 319 25.63 -111.98 1.96
N GLU A 320 25.97 -112.25 0.69
CA GLU A 320 25.89 -113.53 -0.10
C GLU A 320 24.44 -114.01 -0.39
N GLY A 321 24.03 -114.53 -1.57
CA GLY A 321 24.68 -114.70 -2.89
C GLY A 321 23.77 -115.43 -3.93
N SER A 322 24.12 -115.35 -5.23
CA SER A 322 24.18 -116.43 -6.26
C SER A 322 22.95 -117.28 -6.71
N GLU A 323 22.51 -117.10 -7.99
CA GLU A 323 22.60 -118.02 -9.19
C GLU A 323 22.19 -119.53 -9.11
N ASP A 324 21.69 -120.26 -10.13
CA ASP A 324 21.13 -120.01 -11.51
C ASP A 324 20.41 -121.31 -12.07
N THR A 325 19.79 -121.27 -13.27
CA THR A 325 19.45 -122.39 -14.23
C THR A 325 18.26 -123.37 -13.97
N ASN A 326 17.76 -124.18 -14.93
CA ASN A 326 17.43 -124.03 -16.38
C ASN A 326 16.64 -125.26 -16.94
N SER A 327 15.60 -125.02 -17.76
CA SER A 327 14.85 -125.86 -18.75
C SER A 327 14.91 -127.42 -18.83
N GLY A 328 13.76 -128.09 -19.10
CA GLY A 328 13.70 -129.27 -20.00
C GLY A 328 12.54 -130.30 -19.88
N LEU A 329 11.52 -130.23 -20.76
CA LEU A 329 10.48 -131.26 -21.05
C LEU A 329 10.35 -131.42 -22.61
N PRO A 330 9.61 -132.39 -23.25
CA PRO A 330 8.34 -132.99 -22.81
C PRO A 330 8.17 -134.51 -23.11
N GLY A 331 6.96 -135.05 -22.87
CA GLY A 331 6.54 -136.41 -23.28
C GLY A 331 5.60 -137.03 -22.25
N VAL A 332 4.30 -136.77 -22.38
CA VAL A 332 3.33 -136.82 -21.27
C VAL A 332 2.89 -138.24 -20.91
N THR A 333 3.44 -138.79 -19.82
CA THR A 333 2.86 -139.92 -19.10
C THR A 333 1.77 -139.42 -18.13
N LYS A 334 0.98 -140.33 -17.52
CA LYS A 334 -0.05 -139.96 -16.54
C LYS A 334 0.51 -139.18 -15.33
N SER A 335 1.81 -139.36 -15.00
CA SER A 335 2.53 -138.50 -14.06
C SER A 335 2.60 -137.07 -14.58
N LYS A 336 3.16 -136.85 -15.77
CA LYS A 336 3.28 -135.50 -16.37
C LYS A 336 1.94 -134.81 -16.59
N PHE A 337 0.84 -135.55 -16.71
CA PHE A 337 -0.50 -134.97 -16.74
C PHE A 337 -0.93 -134.43 -15.36
N ASN A 338 -0.61 -135.15 -14.27
CA ASN A 338 -0.74 -134.61 -12.92
C ASN A 338 0.24 -133.46 -12.66
N ASP A 339 1.49 -133.56 -13.13
CA ASP A 339 2.50 -132.51 -12.95
C ASP A 339 2.04 -131.21 -13.65
N MET A 340 1.51 -131.29 -14.88
CA MET A 340 0.87 -130.15 -15.56
C MET A 340 -0.41 -129.64 -14.88
N LEU A 341 -1.12 -130.47 -14.10
CA LEU A 341 -2.27 -130.02 -13.30
C LEU A 341 -1.80 -129.25 -12.06
N CYS A 342 -0.76 -129.73 -11.37
CA CYS A 342 -0.10 -129.02 -10.27
C CYS A 342 0.46 -127.67 -10.75
N GLU A 343 1.20 -127.65 -11.87
CA GLU A 343 1.68 -126.40 -12.49
C GLU A 343 0.52 -125.45 -12.82
N LEU A 344 -0.62 -125.96 -13.32
CA LEU A 344 -1.82 -125.14 -13.56
C LEU A 344 -2.44 -124.57 -12.28
N GLU A 345 -2.40 -125.31 -11.18
CA GLU A 345 -2.90 -124.85 -9.87
C GLU A 345 -1.94 -123.84 -9.23
N GLU A 346 -0.62 -124.05 -9.32
CA GLU A 346 0.40 -123.06 -8.96
C GLU A 346 0.25 -121.76 -9.76
N GLN A 347 0.03 -121.84 -11.08
CA GLN A 347 -0.21 -120.63 -11.90
C GLN A 347 -1.53 -119.93 -11.55
N ARG A 348 -2.58 -120.67 -11.16
CA ARG A 348 -3.84 -120.09 -10.66
C ARG A 348 -3.64 -119.39 -9.32
N GLU A 349 -2.90 -119.99 -8.40
CA GLU A 349 -2.60 -119.41 -7.09
C GLU A 349 -1.69 -118.17 -7.25
N LEU A 350 -0.67 -118.23 -8.10
CA LEU A 350 0.17 -117.07 -8.44
C LEU A 350 -0.65 -115.93 -9.07
N ALA A 351 -1.60 -116.24 -9.94
CA ALA A 351 -2.51 -115.25 -10.52
C ALA A 351 -3.44 -114.62 -9.46
N ALA A 352 -3.96 -115.41 -8.52
CA ALA A 352 -4.76 -114.92 -7.40
C ALA A 352 -3.93 -114.04 -6.43
N ASN A 353 -2.70 -114.43 -6.13
CA ASN A 353 -1.77 -113.66 -5.31
C ASN A 353 -1.40 -112.31 -5.98
N ARG A 354 -1.12 -112.32 -7.28
CA ARG A 354 -0.92 -111.07 -8.06
C ARG A 354 -2.16 -110.19 -8.10
N LEU A 355 -3.36 -110.78 -8.24
CA LEU A 355 -4.61 -110.03 -8.24
C LEU A 355 -4.87 -109.36 -6.88
N THR A 356 -4.73 -110.10 -5.78
CA THR A 356 -4.92 -109.54 -4.43
C THR A 356 -3.88 -108.47 -4.08
N GLU A 357 -2.64 -108.60 -4.56
CA GLU A 357 -1.63 -107.53 -4.44
C GLU A 357 -1.99 -106.29 -5.28
N LEU A 358 -2.45 -106.46 -6.52
CA LEU A 358 -2.92 -105.35 -7.35
C LEU A 358 -4.10 -104.63 -6.70
N GLU A 359 -5.08 -105.35 -6.16
CA GLU A 359 -6.19 -104.75 -5.41
C GLU A 359 -5.71 -104.01 -4.13
N ARG A 360 -4.70 -104.55 -3.43
CA ARG A 360 -4.09 -103.90 -2.26
C ARG A 360 -3.42 -102.58 -2.65
N LEU A 361 -2.65 -102.58 -3.74
CA LEU A 361 -2.00 -101.39 -4.28
C LEU A 361 -3.01 -100.37 -4.81
N GLN A 362 -4.08 -100.82 -5.46
CA GLN A 362 -5.18 -99.95 -5.91
C GLN A 362 -5.84 -99.23 -4.71
N ARG A 363 -6.20 -99.95 -3.64
CA ARG A 363 -6.77 -99.33 -2.42
C ARG A 363 -5.80 -98.33 -1.76
N GLN A 364 -4.50 -98.61 -1.77
CA GLN A 364 -3.48 -97.67 -1.28
C GLN A 364 -3.38 -96.42 -2.16
N HIS A 365 -3.45 -96.57 -3.48
CA HIS A 365 -3.46 -95.46 -4.43
C HIS A 365 -4.73 -94.60 -4.29
N GLU A 366 -5.90 -95.21 -4.19
CA GLU A 366 -7.18 -94.52 -3.94
C GLU A 366 -7.12 -93.69 -2.63
N GLY A 367 -6.57 -94.25 -1.56
CA GLY A 367 -6.34 -93.53 -0.31
C GLY A 367 -5.39 -92.33 -0.46
N LYS A 368 -4.32 -92.46 -1.26
CA LYS A 368 -3.39 -91.36 -1.54
C LYS A 368 -4.01 -90.28 -2.43
N VAL A 369 -4.82 -90.64 -3.43
CA VAL A 369 -5.58 -89.68 -4.23
C VAL A 369 -6.55 -88.87 -3.37
N ALA A 370 -7.26 -89.52 -2.42
CA ALA A 370 -8.14 -88.83 -1.49
C ALA A 370 -7.38 -87.87 -0.54
N GLU A 371 -6.20 -88.27 -0.06
CA GLU A 371 -5.32 -87.42 0.75
C GLU A 371 -4.82 -86.20 -0.05
N CYS A 372 -4.38 -86.38 -1.30
CA CYS A 372 -4.00 -85.30 -2.19
C CYS A 372 -5.17 -84.34 -2.50
N ALA A 373 -6.37 -84.85 -2.73
CA ALA A 373 -7.56 -84.01 -2.93
C ALA A 373 -7.89 -83.17 -1.69
N LYS A 374 -7.78 -83.77 -0.48
CA LYS A 374 -7.98 -83.07 0.79
C LYS A 374 -6.95 -81.96 1.01
N LEU A 375 -5.66 -82.24 0.77
CA LEU A 375 -4.59 -81.25 0.89
C LEU A 375 -4.74 -80.14 -0.15
N SER A 376 -5.11 -80.47 -1.39
CA SER A 376 -5.37 -79.48 -2.44
C SER A 376 -6.52 -78.54 -2.05
N MET A 377 -7.60 -79.06 -1.46
CA MET A 377 -8.70 -78.23 -0.96
C MET A 377 -8.25 -77.29 0.17
N GLN A 378 -7.40 -77.75 1.11
CA GLN A 378 -6.86 -76.93 2.19
C GLN A 378 -5.89 -75.83 1.71
N VAL A 379 -5.22 -76.03 0.57
CA VAL A 379 -4.34 -75.02 -0.05
C VAL A 379 -5.15 -74.01 -0.87
N ASN A 380 -6.20 -74.46 -1.57
CA ASN A 380 -7.04 -73.61 -2.41
C ASN A 380 -8.03 -72.76 -1.60
N ASP A 381 -8.48 -73.22 -0.45
CA ASP A 381 -9.43 -72.52 0.42
C ASP A 381 -8.94 -72.56 1.89
N PRO A 382 -7.86 -71.79 2.22
CA PRO A 382 -7.22 -71.83 3.52
C PRO A 382 -8.09 -71.16 4.61
N PRO A 383 -8.18 -71.75 5.83
CA PRO A 383 -8.92 -71.17 6.95
C PRO A 383 -8.48 -69.74 7.31
N GLU A 384 -9.43 -68.90 7.71
CA GLU A 384 -9.16 -67.49 7.99
C GLU A 384 -8.18 -67.30 9.16
N GLU A 385 -8.15 -68.21 10.15
CA GLU A 385 -7.14 -68.16 11.23
C GLU A 385 -5.71 -68.29 10.68
N LEU A 386 -5.46 -69.20 9.72
CA LEU A 386 -4.16 -69.37 9.09
C LEU A 386 -3.74 -68.14 8.29
N ILE A 387 -4.70 -67.46 7.64
CA ILE A 387 -4.45 -66.18 6.97
C ILE A 387 -4.09 -65.11 8.01
N GLN A 388 -4.81 -65.02 9.13
CA GLN A 388 -4.54 -64.02 10.18
C GLN A 388 -3.23 -64.28 10.95
N GLU A 389 -2.79 -65.53 11.03
CA GLU A 389 -1.50 -65.91 11.59
C GLU A 389 -0.32 -65.67 10.64
N SER A 390 -0.58 -65.54 9.33
CA SER A 390 0.45 -65.27 8.32
C SER A 390 1.27 -64.02 8.64
N PRO A 391 2.62 -64.06 8.51
CA PRO A 391 3.46 -62.88 8.71
C PRO A 391 3.12 -61.75 7.73
N LEU A 392 2.64 -62.07 6.52
CA LEU A 392 2.21 -61.08 5.52
C LEU A 392 0.98 -60.31 5.99
N PHE A 393 -0.05 -61.01 6.49
CA PHE A 393 -1.25 -60.37 7.02
C PHE A 393 -0.95 -59.52 8.26
N ARG A 394 -0.11 -60.03 9.18
CA ARG A 394 0.33 -59.26 10.36
C ARG A 394 1.10 -58.00 9.96
N SER A 395 2.00 -58.08 8.98
CA SER A 395 2.73 -56.94 8.44
C SER A 395 1.78 -55.90 7.82
N LEU A 396 0.86 -56.35 6.95
CA LEU A 396 -0.14 -55.49 6.31
C LEU A 396 -1.06 -54.82 7.35
N LYS A 397 -1.47 -55.54 8.41
CA LYS A 397 -2.26 -55.00 9.53
C LYS A 397 -1.50 -53.92 10.31
N VAL A 398 -0.18 -54.08 10.50
CA VAL A 398 0.67 -53.05 11.12
C VAL A 398 0.78 -51.82 10.21
N GLN A 399 1.05 -52.00 8.92
CA GLN A 399 1.10 -50.91 7.93
C GLN A 399 -0.24 -50.14 7.87
N PHE A 400 -1.36 -50.86 7.79
CA PHE A 400 -2.70 -50.27 7.82
C PHE A 400 -2.94 -49.45 9.10
N ASN A 401 -2.56 -49.96 10.27
CA ASN A 401 -2.72 -49.22 11.53
C ASN A 401 -1.86 -47.95 11.59
N ILE A 402 -0.64 -47.98 11.04
CA ILE A 402 0.23 -46.80 10.92
C ILE A 402 -0.46 -45.76 10.02
N LEU A 403 -0.83 -46.14 8.79
CA LEU A 403 -1.49 -45.25 7.84
C LEU A 403 -2.81 -44.68 8.38
N TYR A 404 -3.60 -45.51 9.08
CA TYR A 404 -4.84 -45.07 9.73
C TYR A 404 -4.59 -44.04 10.85
N SER A 405 -3.53 -44.24 11.64
CA SER A 405 -3.13 -43.27 12.68
C SER A 405 -2.59 -41.96 12.09
N GLU A 406 -1.87 -42.04 10.97
CA GLU A 406 -1.35 -40.88 10.23
C GLU A 406 -2.49 -40.07 9.59
N VAL A 407 -3.42 -40.72 8.88
CA VAL A 407 -4.63 -40.09 8.33
C VAL A 407 -5.45 -39.40 9.42
N LYS A 408 -5.58 -40.01 10.61
CA LYS A 408 -6.27 -39.39 11.75
C LYS A 408 -5.54 -38.12 12.23
N THR A 409 -4.21 -38.15 12.26
CA THR A 409 -3.37 -37.02 12.70
C THR A 409 -3.37 -35.87 11.68
N LEU A 410 -3.26 -36.18 10.39
CA LEU A 410 -3.39 -35.21 9.29
C LEU A 410 -4.77 -34.55 9.29
N ARG A 411 -5.83 -35.30 9.61
CA ARG A 411 -7.19 -34.74 9.72
C ARG A 411 -7.30 -33.75 10.88
N THR A 412 -6.72 -34.02 12.03
CA THR A 412 -6.67 -33.05 13.14
C THR A 412 -5.86 -31.80 12.78
N GLN A 413 -4.71 -31.94 12.14
CA GLN A 413 -3.89 -30.80 11.67
C GLN A 413 -4.62 -29.94 10.63
N LEU A 414 -5.42 -30.55 9.74
CA LEU A 414 -6.25 -29.85 8.78
C LEU A 414 -7.34 -29.02 9.47
N ASP A 415 -8.01 -29.58 10.48
CA ASP A 415 -9.07 -28.89 11.22
C ASP A 415 -8.52 -27.78 12.13
N GLU A 416 -7.33 -27.96 12.72
CA GLU A 416 -6.55 -26.90 13.39
C GLU A 416 -6.18 -25.78 12.41
N SER A 417 -5.65 -26.11 11.23
CA SER A 417 -5.29 -25.13 10.19
C SER A 417 -6.49 -24.33 9.71
N ARG A 418 -7.66 -24.98 9.53
CA ARG A 418 -8.93 -24.31 9.22
C ARG A 418 -9.37 -23.35 10.33
N SER A 419 -9.22 -23.76 11.60
CA SER A 419 -9.53 -22.91 12.77
C SER A 419 -8.63 -21.66 12.82
N ILE A 420 -7.33 -21.82 12.55
CA ILE A 420 -6.37 -20.70 12.46
C ILE A 420 -6.75 -19.75 11.32
N ILE A 421 -7.03 -20.28 10.12
CA ILE A 421 -7.46 -19.47 8.96
C ILE A 421 -8.74 -18.69 9.28
N GLN A 422 -9.75 -19.33 9.90
CA GLN A 422 -10.98 -18.65 10.30
C GLN A 422 -10.73 -17.56 11.35
N THR A 423 -9.81 -17.80 12.29
CA THR A 423 -9.43 -16.81 13.32
C THR A 423 -8.75 -15.60 12.69
N ILE A 424 -7.80 -15.80 11.77
CA ILE A 424 -7.12 -14.72 11.04
C ILE A 424 -8.11 -13.95 10.17
N ARG A 425 -9.01 -14.64 9.45
CA ARG A 425 -10.07 -14.02 8.64
C ARG A 425 -10.98 -13.13 9.50
N ASN A 426 -11.40 -13.61 10.67
CA ASN A 426 -12.23 -12.84 11.59
C ASN A 426 -11.49 -11.63 12.17
N ALA A 427 -10.19 -11.74 12.45
CA ALA A 427 -9.37 -10.62 12.92
C ALA A 427 -9.18 -9.55 11.85
N HIS A 428 -8.86 -9.96 10.61
CA HIS A 428 -8.72 -9.03 9.48
C HIS A 428 -10.04 -8.35 9.13
N LEU A 429 -11.18 -9.05 9.21
CA LEU A 429 -12.49 -8.44 8.97
C LEU A 429 -12.78 -7.30 9.97
N LYS A 430 -12.54 -7.54 11.27
CA LYS A 430 -12.66 -6.51 12.32
C LYS A 430 -11.74 -5.31 12.10
N GLN A 431 -10.51 -5.55 11.63
CA GLN A 431 -9.57 -4.47 11.31
C GLN A 431 -10.09 -3.61 10.14
N VAL A 432 -10.74 -4.21 9.15
CA VAL A 432 -11.38 -3.47 8.04
C VAL A 432 -12.57 -2.66 8.56
N GLU A 433 -13.46 -3.27 9.36
CA GLU A 433 -14.58 -2.57 10.00
C GLU A 433 -14.12 -1.36 10.84
N GLU A 434 -12.99 -1.49 11.56
CA GLU A 434 -12.38 -0.39 12.33
C GLU A 434 -11.78 0.70 11.42
N MET A 435 -11.15 0.35 10.30
CA MET A 435 -10.66 1.33 9.33
C MET A 435 -11.80 2.11 8.66
N GLU A 436 -12.90 1.44 8.29
CA GLU A 436 -14.10 2.07 7.71
C GLU A 436 -14.78 3.01 8.72
N ALA A 437 -14.85 2.62 10.00
CA ALA A 437 -15.33 3.47 11.09
C ALA A 437 -14.45 4.72 11.30
N ASN A 438 -13.12 4.57 11.20
CA ASN A 438 -12.18 5.68 11.32
C ASN A 438 -12.25 6.63 10.11
N GLU A 439 -12.36 6.12 8.89
CA GLU A 439 -12.52 6.95 7.68
C GLU A 439 -13.82 7.77 7.74
N THR A 440 -14.94 7.13 8.09
CA THR A 440 -16.23 7.81 8.21
C THR A 440 -16.23 8.87 9.33
N ALA A 441 -15.53 8.64 10.44
CA ALA A 441 -15.32 9.65 11.48
C ALA A 441 -14.51 10.86 10.98
N ILE A 442 -13.39 10.64 10.29
CA ILE A 442 -12.55 11.70 9.72
C ILE A 442 -13.32 12.51 8.67
N LEU A 443 -14.06 11.84 7.78
CA LEU A 443 -14.91 12.51 6.79
C LEU A 443 -16.03 13.34 7.45
N SER A 444 -16.59 12.88 8.57
CA SER A 444 -17.57 13.65 9.34
C SER A 444 -16.95 14.88 10.01
N GLN A 445 -15.74 14.75 10.56
CA GLN A 445 -15.01 15.88 11.13
C GLN A 445 -14.68 16.93 10.06
N MET A 446 -14.11 16.51 8.92
CA MET A 446 -13.75 17.42 7.83
C MET A 446 -14.96 18.17 7.27
N LYS A 447 -16.12 17.52 7.15
CA LYS A 447 -17.39 18.19 6.78
C LYS A 447 -17.83 19.23 7.81
N SER A 448 -17.66 18.95 9.11
CA SER A 448 -17.97 19.90 10.18
C SER A 448 -17.04 21.12 10.16
N GLU A 449 -15.74 20.90 9.94
CA GLU A 449 -14.75 21.98 9.80
C GLU A 449 -15.00 22.85 8.57
N MET A 450 -15.36 22.24 7.43
CA MET A 450 -15.74 22.94 6.21
C MET A 450 -16.96 23.85 6.43
N LEU A 451 -18.03 23.33 7.04
CA LEU A 451 -19.23 24.13 7.38
C LEU A 451 -18.90 25.29 8.33
N SER A 452 -18.04 25.07 9.31
CA SER A 452 -17.56 26.11 10.23
C SER A 452 -16.77 27.23 9.50
N GLN A 453 -15.94 26.85 8.52
CA GLN A 453 -15.22 27.80 7.67
C GLN A 453 -16.17 28.59 6.74
N GLU A 454 -17.16 27.92 6.13
CA GLU A 454 -18.19 28.57 5.31
C GLU A 454 -19.03 29.58 6.12
N GLU A 455 -19.39 29.23 7.36
CA GLU A 455 -20.04 30.14 8.29
C GLU A 455 -19.16 31.36 8.62
N LEU A 456 -17.87 31.16 8.89
CA LEU A 456 -16.94 32.23 9.20
C LEU A 456 -16.73 33.16 8.00
N TYR A 457 -16.57 32.60 6.80
CA TYR A 457 -16.50 33.37 5.55
C TYR A 457 -17.78 34.18 5.32
N SER A 458 -18.95 33.57 5.57
CA SER A 458 -20.25 34.25 5.47
C SER A 458 -20.42 35.36 6.52
N LYS A 459 -19.81 35.25 7.71
CA LYS A 459 -19.79 36.31 8.72
C LYS A 459 -18.86 37.45 8.28
N LEU A 460 -17.65 37.13 7.83
CA LEU A 460 -16.67 38.10 7.36
C LEU A 460 -17.16 38.88 6.13
N ARG A 461 -17.85 38.22 5.20
CA ARG A 461 -18.43 38.89 4.02
C ARG A 461 -19.48 39.94 4.40
N ARG A 462 -20.38 39.63 5.34
CA ARG A 462 -21.33 40.62 5.88
C ARG A 462 -20.61 41.81 6.50
N GLN A 463 -19.55 41.57 7.28
CA GLN A 463 -18.74 42.65 7.86
C GLN A 463 -18.06 43.53 6.80
N PHE A 464 -17.64 42.96 5.67
CA PHE A 464 -17.15 43.76 4.53
C PHE A 464 -18.27 44.58 3.88
N ASP A 465 -19.44 43.99 3.65
CA ASP A 465 -20.61 44.69 3.09
C ASP A 465 -21.05 45.85 4.01
N ASP A 466 -21.03 45.65 5.33
CA ASP A 466 -21.32 46.67 6.36
C ASP A 466 -20.30 47.82 6.32
N VAL A 467 -18.99 47.52 6.30
CA VAL A 467 -17.92 48.53 6.22
C VAL A 467 -17.95 49.29 4.88
N GLU A 468 -18.31 48.64 3.78
CA GLU A 468 -18.49 49.30 2.48
C GLU A 468 -19.69 50.26 2.51
N ALA A 469 -20.77 49.90 3.21
CA ALA A 469 -21.92 50.78 3.43
C ALA A 469 -21.56 52.00 4.29
N ASP A 470 -20.85 51.79 5.41
CA ASP A 470 -20.34 52.87 6.26
C ASP A 470 -19.43 53.84 5.48
N LEU A 471 -18.52 53.31 4.66
CA LEU A 471 -17.62 54.13 3.84
C LEU A 471 -18.39 54.93 2.78
N LYS A 472 -19.39 54.33 2.11
CA LYS A 472 -20.28 55.06 1.19
C LYS A 472 -21.06 56.16 1.90
N GLN A 473 -21.53 55.92 3.13
CA GLN A 473 -22.21 56.93 3.94
C GLN A 473 -21.29 58.09 4.30
N VAL A 474 -20.04 57.82 4.71
CA VAL A 474 -19.03 58.85 4.99
C VAL A 474 -18.67 59.65 3.72
N MET A 475 -18.54 58.99 2.57
CA MET A 475 -18.31 59.67 1.29
C MET A 475 -19.46 60.60 0.93
N ALA A 476 -20.71 60.13 0.99
CA ALA A 476 -21.90 60.93 0.72
C ALA A 476 -22.03 62.13 1.68
N HIS A 477 -21.64 61.97 2.95
CA HIS A 477 -21.58 63.08 3.90
C HIS A 477 -20.49 64.10 3.52
N ASN A 478 -19.29 63.65 3.17
CA ASN A 478 -18.19 64.53 2.74
C ASN A 478 -18.54 65.32 1.46
N GLU A 479 -19.27 64.73 0.51
CA GLU A 479 -19.78 65.45 -0.67
C GLU A 479 -20.71 66.61 -0.29
N GLN A 480 -21.57 66.43 0.72
CA GLN A 480 -22.45 67.49 1.24
C GLN A 480 -21.69 68.60 2.00
N VAL A 481 -20.52 68.31 2.55
CA VAL A 481 -19.65 69.30 3.20
C VAL A 481 -18.97 70.23 2.18
N LEU A 482 -18.80 69.80 0.91
CA LEU A 482 -18.16 70.61 -0.13
C LEU A 482 -18.89 71.94 -0.40
N PRO A 483 -20.24 71.99 -0.63
CA PRO A 483 -21.01 73.23 -0.70
C PRO A 483 -20.81 74.15 0.51
N ILE A 484 -20.95 73.63 1.73
CA ILE A 484 -20.78 74.40 2.98
C ILE A 484 -19.38 75.02 3.03
N SER A 485 -18.35 74.25 2.70
CA SER A 485 -16.96 74.76 2.65
C SER A 485 -16.77 75.87 1.61
N SER A 486 -17.52 75.82 0.50
CA SER A 486 -17.49 76.83 -0.57
C SER A 486 -18.17 78.12 -0.12
N GLU A 487 -19.34 78.01 0.51
CA GLU A 487 -20.07 79.14 1.10
C GLU A 487 -19.25 79.81 2.21
N MET A 488 -18.61 79.04 3.10
CA MET A 488 -17.68 79.57 4.10
C MET A 488 -16.52 80.35 3.46
N ARG A 489 -15.90 79.84 2.39
CA ARG A 489 -14.84 80.56 1.66
C ARG A 489 -15.37 81.86 1.02
N SER A 490 -16.57 81.83 0.44
CA SER A 490 -17.22 83.01 -0.13
C SER A 490 -17.49 84.08 0.94
N LEU A 491 -18.07 83.69 2.08
CA LEU A 491 -18.32 84.57 3.21
C LEU A 491 -17.04 85.19 3.78
N ILE A 492 -15.97 84.39 3.93
CA ILE A 492 -14.65 84.88 4.37
C ILE A 492 -14.13 85.93 3.39
N ASN A 493 -14.21 85.70 2.08
CA ASN A 493 -13.80 86.67 1.06
C ASN A 493 -14.62 87.97 1.14
N THR A 494 -15.93 87.88 1.33
CA THR A 494 -16.81 89.05 1.50
C THR A 494 -16.45 89.85 2.76
N LEU A 495 -16.26 89.18 3.90
CA LEU A 495 -15.87 89.81 5.16
C LEU A 495 -14.47 90.43 5.10
N GLN A 496 -13.52 89.81 4.39
CA GLN A 496 -12.21 90.38 4.12
C GLN A 496 -12.29 91.64 3.25
N LEU A 497 -13.15 91.64 2.22
CA LEU A 497 -13.37 92.80 1.37
C LEU A 497 -14.00 93.97 2.14
N GLN A 498 -15.03 93.70 2.95
CA GLN A 498 -15.65 94.69 3.85
C GLN A 498 -14.64 95.26 4.84
N ASN A 499 -13.82 94.42 5.48
CA ASN A 499 -12.74 94.87 6.35
C ASN A 499 -11.72 95.77 5.62
N LYS A 500 -11.40 95.47 4.36
CA LYS A 500 -10.53 96.31 3.52
C LYS A 500 -11.18 97.66 3.18
N GLN A 501 -12.48 97.68 2.91
CA GLN A 501 -13.26 98.90 2.70
C GLN A 501 -13.29 99.77 3.97
N LEU A 502 -13.64 99.19 5.12
CA LEU A 502 -13.64 99.87 6.42
C LEU A 502 -12.26 100.44 6.78
N LYS A 503 -11.17 99.70 6.52
CA LYS A 503 -9.79 100.23 6.69
C LYS A 503 -9.53 101.46 5.81
N ASN A 504 -9.99 101.46 4.56
CA ASN A 504 -9.87 102.61 3.66
C ASN A 504 -10.72 103.80 4.12
N GLU A 505 -11.91 103.55 4.68
CA GLU A 505 -12.79 104.58 5.24
C GLU A 505 -12.20 105.18 6.52
N VAL A 506 -11.72 104.36 7.46
CA VAL A 506 -10.99 104.82 8.65
C VAL A 506 -9.77 105.65 8.26
N TYR A 507 -9.02 105.25 7.22
CA TYR A 507 -7.91 106.05 6.69
C TYR A 507 -8.38 107.41 6.14
N ARG A 508 -9.50 107.44 5.38
CA ARG A 508 -10.11 108.69 4.90
C ARG A 508 -10.61 109.59 6.04
N PHE A 509 -11.27 109.04 7.05
CA PHE A 509 -11.75 109.80 8.21
C PHE A 509 -10.59 110.31 9.06
N ARG A 510 -9.54 109.51 9.28
CA ARG A 510 -8.32 109.96 9.96
C ARG A 510 -7.66 111.12 9.20
N ARG A 511 -7.58 111.04 7.87
CA ARG A 511 -7.08 112.13 7.02
C ARG A 511 -7.92 113.41 7.18
N LYS A 512 -9.25 113.32 7.05
CA LYS A 512 -10.17 114.45 7.27
C LYS A 512 -10.09 115.02 8.68
N SER A 513 -9.86 114.19 9.70
CA SER A 513 -9.68 114.64 11.07
C SER A 513 -8.37 115.41 11.27
N MET A 514 -7.29 115.01 10.59
CA MET A 514 -6.02 115.76 10.58
C MET A 514 -6.18 117.10 9.85
N GLU A 515 -6.88 117.11 8.71
CA GLU A 515 -7.22 118.33 7.95
C GLU A 515 -8.08 119.28 8.81
N ALA A 516 -9.10 118.77 9.50
CA ALA A 516 -9.94 119.56 10.41
C ALA A 516 -9.17 120.08 11.64
N ALA A 517 -8.27 119.29 12.22
CA ALA A 517 -7.40 119.72 13.32
C ALA A 517 -6.42 120.81 12.87
N HIS A 518 -5.88 120.72 11.64
CA HIS A 518 -5.04 121.76 11.06
C HIS A 518 -5.84 123.07 10.85
N ASN A 519 -7.06 123.00 10.33
CA ASN A 519 -7.94 124.16 10.19
C ASN A 519 -8.32 124.77 11.56
N HIS A 520 -8.56 123.94 12.58
CA HIS A 520 -8.80 124.43 13.94
C HIS A 520 -7.58 125.14 14.52
N GLN A 521 -6.38 124.63 14.26
CA GLN A 521 -5.13 125.29 14.67
C GLN A 521 -4.98 126.66 13.98
N GLN A 522 -5.22 126.75 12.66
CA GLN A 522 -5.22 128.01 11.92
C GLN A 522 -6.20 129.02 12.54
N ILE A 523 -7.46 128.60 12.79
CA ILE A 523 -8.49 129.45 13.41
C ILE A 523 -8.09 129.86 14.85
N ALA A 524 -7.44 128.97 15.62
CA ALA A 524 -6.97 129.29 16.96
C ALA A 524 -5.81 130.31 16.95
N ASP A 525 -4.93 130.25 15.95
CA ASP A 525 -3.85 131.22 15.76
C ASP A 525 -4.38 132.57 15.25
N GLU A 526 -5.38 132.58 14.35
CA GLU A 526 -6.16 133.78 13.98
C GLU A 526 -6.91 134.38 15.18
N LEU A 527 -7.51 133.56 16.03
CA LEU A 527 -8.22 134.01 17.22
C LEU A 527 -7.26 134.61 18.26
N LYS A 528 -6.05 134.06 18.41
CA LYS A 528 -4.99 134.71 19.22
C LYS A 528 -4.58 136.05 18.64
N ALA A 529 -4.33 136.14 17.33
CA ALA A 529 -3.97 137.40 16.69
C ALA A 529 -5.05 138.48 16.91
N THR A 530 -6.33 138.12 16.71
CA THR A 530 -7.44 139.06 17.00
C THR A 530 -7.62 139.36 18.49
N GLN A 531 -7.29 138.45 19.41
CA GLN A 531 -7.24 138.75 20.85
C GLN A 531 -6.09 139.69 21.21
N GLU A 532 -4.91 139.54 20.61
CA GLU A 532 -3.78 140.44 20.79
C GLU A 532 -4.10 141.85 20.24
N GLU A 533 -4.76 141.95 19.09
CA GLU A 533 -5.32 143.21 18.56
C GLU A 533 -6.35 143.82 19.53
N LEU A 534 -7.28 143.01 20.06
CA LEU A 534 -8.31 143.48 20.99
C LEU A 534 -7.71 143.90 22.34
N GLU A 535 -6.62 143.26 22.80
CA GLU A 535 -5.85 143.68 23.96
C GLU A 535 -5.06 144.98 23.70
N GLN A 536 -4.50 145.18 22.51
CA GLN A 536 -3.91 146.47 22.12
C GLN A 536 -4.97 147.58 22.10
N VAL A 537 -6.16 147.33 21.54
CA VAL A 537 -7.30 148.26 21.58
C VAL A 537 -7.77 148.52 23.01
N ARG A 538 -7.82 147.49 23.88
CA ARG A 538 -8.15 147.66 25.31
C ARG A 538 -7.09 148.45 26.06
N LYS A 539 -5.80 148.28 25.76
CA LYS A 539 -4.73 149.13 26.30
C LYS A 539 -4.91 150.58 25.88
N ALA A 540 -5.08 150.85 24.58
CA ALA A 540 -5.35 152.20 24.07
C ALA A 540 -6.63 152.82 24.69
N PHE A 541 -7.69 152.03 24.89
CA PHE A 541 -8.91 152.47 25.57
C PHE A 541 -8.70 152.70 27.08
N SER A 542 -7.82 151.93 27.73
CA SER A 542 -7.46 152.14 29.14
C SER A 542 -6.58 153.37 29.34
N GLU A 543 -5.67 153.67 28.39
CA GLU A 543 -4.84 154.87 28.36
C GLU A 543 -5.71 156.11 28.08
N SER A 544 -6.68 156.01 27.17
CA SER A 544 -7.69 157.04 26.93
C SER A 544 -8.58 157.28 28.16
N ASN A 545 -9.05 156.22 28.83
CA ASN A 545 -9.79 156.36 30.10
C ASN A 545 -8.93 156.88 31.24
N ALA A 546 -7.62 156.59 31.29
CA ALA A 546 -6.70 157.15 32.28
C ALA A 546 -6.49 158.66 32.10
N ALA A 547 -6.63 159.18 30.87
CA ALA A 547 -6.68 160.61 30.61
C ALA A 547 -8.00 161.25 31.09
N VAL A 548 -9.14 160.55 30.95
CA VAL A 548 -10.47 161.03 31.40
C VAL A 548 -10.64 160.94 32.93
N LEU A 549 -10.08 159.92 33.58
CA LEU A 549 -10.14 159.69 35.03
C LEU A 549 -9.26 160.64 35.88
N LYS A 550 -8.58 161.62 35.26
CA LYS A 550 -7.90 162.72 35.98
C LYS A 550 -8.73 163.98 36.16
N LEU A 551 -9.90 164.10 35.51
CA LEU A 551 -10.75 165.31 35.59
C LEU A 551 -12.13 165.09 36.24
N THR A 552 -12.46 163.86 36.62
CA THR A 552 -13.51 163.58 37.62
C THR A 552 -12.92 162.70 38.71
N GLU A 553 -12.10 163.37 39.53
CA GLU A 553 -11.64 162.89 40.82
C GLU A 553 -12.84 162.63 41.76
N LYS A 554 -12.74 161.60 42.61
CA LYS A 554 -13.71 161.16 43.64
C LYS A 554 -15.01 160.52 43.08
N MET A 555 -15.43 159.34 43.52
CA MET A 555 -14.81 158.25 44.30
C MET A 555 -15.71 157.01 44.10
N LYS A 556 -15.22 155.88 43.55
CA LYS A 556 -14.79 154.66 44.29
C LYS A 556 -15.85 154.09 45.26
N GLN A 557 -16.40 152.85 45.16
CA GLN A 557 -15.89 151.54 44.65
C GLN A 557 -14.69 150.98 45.47
N PRO A 558 -14.40 149.66 45.44
CA PRO A 558 -15.10 148.46 45.94
C PRO A 558 -14.35 147.88 47.20
N VAL A 559 -14.21 146.54 47.33
CA VAL A 559 -13.23 145.68 48.10
C VAL A 559 -13.97 144.47 48.73
N GLU A 560 -13.88 143.25 48.18
CA GLU A 560 -12.99 142.10 48.52
C GLU A 560 -13.48 141.20 49.69
N ALA A 561 -13.15 139.91 49.83
CA ALA A 561 -12.68 138.86 48.90
C ALA A 561 -12.66 137.47 49.62
N MET A 562 -12.35 136.40 48.85
CA MET A 562 -11.81 135.09 49.29
C MET A 562 -12.74 134.17 50.13
N THR A 563 -12.57 132.83 50.15
CA THR A 563 -11.46 131.96 49.69
C THR A 563 -11.92 130.76 48.84
N ALA A 564 -11.14 130.45 47.80
CA ALA A 564 -10.43 129.17 47.51
C ALA A 564 -11.20 127.81 47.45
N THR A 565 -10.79 126.80 46.65
CA THR A 565 -9.45 126.53 46.05
C THR A 565 -9.52 125.61 44.82
N ALA A 566 -8.52 125.70 43.94
CA ALA A 566 -7.98 124.67 43.00
C ALA A 566 -8.92 124.06 41.92
N THR A 567 -8.79 124.29 40.59
CA THR A 567 -7.67 124.09 39.61
C THR A 567 -7.37 122.62 39.24
N PRO A 568 -6.92 122.31 37.99
CA PRO A 568 -7.38 122.78 36.66
C PRO A 568 -7.44 121.59 35.64
N SER A 569 -7.40 121.88 34.32
CA SER A 569 -6.77 121.16 33.16
C SER A 569 -6.35 119.67 33.27
N GLU A 570 -6.32 118.84 32.21
CA GLU A 570 -6.38 119.05 30.76
C GLU A 570 -6.66 117.72 30.01
N ALA A 571 -6.94 117.78 28.70
CA ALA A 571 -6.78 116.67 27.74
C ALA A 571 -5.59 117.02 26.80
N PRO A 572 -5.12 116.19 25.83
CA PRO A 572 -5.68 114.92 25.31
C PRO A 572 -4.64 113.81 24.96
N SER A 573 -5.13 112.72 24.36
CA SER A 573 -4.50 111.74 23.46
C SER A 573 -2.95 111.54 23.38
N SER A 574 -2.57 110.24 23.46
CA SER A 574 -1.64 109.49 22.59
C SER A 574 -0.25 109.04 23.11
N GLU A 575 -0.03 107.72 22.94
CA GLU A 575 1.23 106.97 22.69
C GLU A 575 2.36 106.81 23.74
N GLN A 576 3.04 105.67 23.59
CA GLN A 576 4.41 105.28 23.99
C GLN A 576 4.64 104.37 25.23
N LYS A 577 5.80 103.69 25.19
CA LYS A 577 6.22 102.51 25.96
C LYS A 577 7.13 102.86 27.15
N SER A 578 7.03 102.11 28.25
CA SER A 578 8.10 101.70 29.21
C SER A 578 7.41 101.20 30.51
N SER A 579 7.73 100.07 31.14
CA SER A 579 9.00 99.44 31.57
C SER A 579 9.53 99.94 32.92
N CYS A 580 9.11 99.31 34.04
CA CYS A 580 10.03 98.56 34.93
C CYS A 580 9.31 97.78 36.06
N LYS A 581 9.95 96.70 36.53
CA LYS A 581 9.57 95.81 37.67
C LYS A 581 10.14 96.39 39.01
N PRO A 582 9.91 95.85 40.23
CA PRO A 582 10.02 94.45 40.72
C PRO A 582 8.68 93.90 41.28
N GLU A 583 8.37 92.63 41.61
CA GLU A 583 8.98 91.27 41.59
C GLU A 583 7.90 90.23 42.05
N SER A 584 8.04 88.89 42.13
CA SER A 584 9.11 87.94 41.78
C SER A 584 8.59 86.48 41.57
N ILE A 585 9.35 85.70 40.77
CA ILE A 585 9.72 84.25 40.91
C ILE A 585 8.56 83.25 41.18
N GLU A 586 7.93 82.50 40.24
CA GLU A 586 8.42 81.70 39.08
C GLU A 586 9.34 80.49 39.47
N PRO A 587 9.53 79.39 38.66
CA PRO A 587 8.85 78.98 37.41
C PRO A 587 8.70 77.43 37.09
N ILE A 588 8.11 77.12 35.91
CA ILE A 588 8.49 76.05 34.91
C ILE A 588 8.16 74.55 35.23
N GLU A 589 7.71 73.67 34.30
CA GLU A 589 7.60 73.70 32.82
C GLU A 589 6.36 72.95 32.23
N VAL A 590 6.27 72.85 30.89
CA VAL A 590 5.04 72.56 30.10
C VAL A 590 5.25 71.47 29.04
N LYS A 591 4.34 70.47 28.94
CA LYS A 591 3.69 70.02 27.67
C LYS A 591 2.69 68.87 27.86
N ALA A 592 1.73 68.77 26.93
CA ALA A 592 0.66 67.79 26.95
C ALA A 592 0.67 66.84 25.72
N GLU A 593 0.31 65.59 26.02
CA GLU A 593 -0.53 64.66 25.24
C GLU A 593 -0.15 64.07 23.86
N VAL A 594 -0.17 62.72 23.86
CA VAL A 594 -0.83 61.79 22.89
C VAL A 594 0.03 61.03 21.82
N THR A 595 0.21 59.73 22.16
CA THR A 595 0.35 58.48 21.34
C THR A 595 1.60 58.12 20.51
N SER A 596 2.18 56.96 20.88
CA SER A 596 2.91 55.95 20.07
C SER A 596 4.30 56.30 19.47
N PRO A 597 5.21 55.33 19.22
CA PRO A 597 5.33 53.92 19.69
C PRO A 597 6.76 53.49 20.15
N ASN A 598 6.90 52.20 20.52
CA ASN A 598 8.10 51.31 20.46
C ASN A 598 9.26 51.31 21.50
N SER A 599 9.66 50.05 21.79
CA SER A 599 11.01 49.49 22.09
C SER A 599 11.76 49.71 23.42
N SER A 600 11.78 48.62 24.22
CA SER A 600 12.96 47.84 24.66
C SER A 600 13.84 48.20 25.88
N ALA A 601 14.01 47.18 26.76
CA ALA A 601 15.11 46.91 27.72
C ALA A 601 15.24 47.82 28.99
N SER A 602 15.61 47.32 30.19
CA SER A 602 15.85 45.94 30.70
C SER A 602 15.98 45.89 32.25
N HIS A 603 15.81 44.69 32.87
CA HIS A 603 16.30 44.27 34.22
C HIS A 603 15.69 45.00 35.46
N LEU A 604 15.38 44.44 36.66
CA LEU A 604 15.55 43.16 37.42
C LEU A 604 14.29 43.04 38.36
N ALA A 605 13.89 41.94 39.04
CA ALA A 605 14.18 40.50 38.98
C ALA A 605 13.19 39.71 39.90
N VAL A 606 13.29 38.36 39.81
CA VAL A 606 12.85 37.29 40.76
C VAL A 606 11.40 36.80 40.61
N GLU A 607 11.09 35.50 40.44
CA GLU A 607 11.85 34.28 40.07
C GLU A 607 10.85 33.15 39.74
N SER A 608 11.05 32.39 38.65
CA SER A 608 10.62 30.97 38.48
C SER A 608 10.86 30.46 37.04
N THR A 609 11.22 29.18 36.93
CA THR A 609 11.45 28.43 35.67
C THR A 609 11.13 26.94 35.94
N PRO A 610 11.21 25.96 34.99
CA PRO A 610 11.35 26.05 33.51
C PRO A 610 10.37 25.15 32.71
N ARG A 611 10.22 25.38 31.38
CA ARG A 611 10.63 24.43 30.30
C ARG A 611 10.22 24.88 28.90
N ASP A 612 11.06 24.55 27.92
CA ASP A 612 11.11 25.16 26.59
C ASP A 612 10.14 24.61 25.53
N ARG A 613 9.72 25.52 24.64
CA ARG A 613 9.56 25.27 23.20
C ARG A 613 10.12 26.47 22.41
N LYS A 614 11.07 26.23 21.51
CA LYS A 614 11.48 27.18 20.47
C LYS A 614 11.12 26.61 19.10
N GLY A 615 10.23 27.30 18.40
CA GLY A 615 10.12 27.22 16.94
C GLY A 615 10.69 28.50 16.35
N SER A 616 11.46 28.40 15.26
CA SER A 616 11.88 29.55 14.47
C SER A 616 11.41 29.39 13.04
N THR A 617 10.83 30.46 12.50
CA THR A 617 10.38 30.58 11.12
C THR A 617 11.54 30.77 10.16
N SER A 618 11.44 30.22 8.95
CA SER A 618 12.05 30.78 7.75
C SER A 618 10.99 30.82 6.65
N GLY A 619 10.60 32.02 6.20
CA GLY A 619 9.71 32.16 5.05
C GLY A 619 10.45 31.77 3.78
N GLN A 620 9.86 30.88 2.99
CA GLN A 620 10.40 30.47 1.69
C GLN A 620 10.27 31.62 0.68
N SER A 621 11.26 31.76 -0.20
CA SER A 621 11.23 32.83 -1.22
C SER A 621 10.17 32.54 -2.30
N SER A 622 9.75 33.56 -3.05
CA SER A 622 8.83 33.38 -4.18
C SER A 622 9.40 32.43 -5.26
N GLU A 623 10.72 32.29 -5.39
CA GLU A 623 11.33 31.27 -6.24
C GLU A 623 11.22 29.85 -5.66
N GLU A 624 11.30 29.69 -4.34
CA GLU A 624 11.02 28.42 -3.68
C GLU A 624 9.54 28.06 -3.82
N ILE A 625 8.62 29.00 -3.65
CA ILE A 625 7.18 28.79 -3.86
C ILE A 625 6.90 28.41 -5.33
N ILE A 626 7.59 29.02 -6.31
CA ILE A 626 7.47 28.62 -7.73
C ILE A 626 8.10 27.23 -7.99
N ARG A 627 9.16 26.87 -7.27
CA ARG A 627 9.81 25.54 -7.36
C ARG A 627 8.90 24.47 -6.76
N ASP A 628 8.31 24.74 -5.60
CA ASP A 628 7.35 23.87 -4.92
C ASP A 628 6.04 23.77 -5.71
N LEU A 629 5.51 24.86 -6.27
CA LEU A 629 4.37 24.82 -7.19
C LEU A 629 4.68 24.02 -8.46
N ARG A 630 5.89 24.14 -9.03
CA ARG A 630 6.32 23.28 -10.16
C ARG A 630 6.45 21.82 -9.76
N GLN A 631 6.90 21.53 -8.53
CA GLN A 631 7.07 20.17 -8.01
C GLN A 631 5.71 19.54 -7.65
N GLN A 632 4.78 20.32 -7.09
CA GLN A 632 3.38 19.95 -6.86
C GLN A 632 2.61 19.80 -8.18
N LEU A 633 2.78 20.69 -9.16
CA LEU A 633 2.23 20.50 -10.52
C LEU A 633 2.80 19.25 -11.19
N LYS A 634 4.06 18.87 -10.93
CA LYS A 634 4.65 17.61 -11.41
C LYS A 634 4.02 16.36 -10.74
N HIS A 635 3.42 16.51 -9.57
CA HIS A 635 2.63 15.48 -8.89
C HIS A 635 1.12 15.53 -9.18
N VAL A 636 0.57 16.69 -9.57
CA VAL A 636 -0.87 16.90 -9.82
C VAL A 636 -1.24 16.77 -11.31
N LEU A 637 -0.33 17.05 -12.25
CA LEU A 637 -0.51 16.81 -13.69
C LEU A 637 -0.14 15.38 -14.13
N LEU A 638 -0.10 14.43 -13.20
CA LEU A 638 -0.05 13.00 -13.49
C LEU A 638 -1.12 12.25 -12.69
N PRO A 639 -2.37 12.39 -13.14
CA PRO A 639 -3.06 11.19 -13.60
C PRO A 639 -3.60 11.32 -15.02
N ASN A 640 -3.56 10.19 -15.73
CA ASN A 640 -4.04 9.91 -17.09
C ASN A 640 -3.07 10.30 -18.24
N TYR A 641 -2.74 9.29 -19.06
CA TYR A 641 -1.79 9.31 -20.19
C TYR A 641 -0.29 9.42 -19.87
N LEU A 642 0.22 8.49 -19.05
CA LEU A 642 1.44 7.79 -19.48
C LEU A 642 1.03 6.63 -20.40
N PRO A 643 1.70 6.42 -21.54
CA PRO A 643 1.44 5.25 -22.36
C PRO A 643 1.89 3.98 -21.63
N PHE A 644 1.10 2.91 -21.77
CA PHE A 644 1.31 1.60 -21.15
C PHE A 644 2.72 1.02 -21.42
N THR A 645 3.35 1.47 -22.51
CA THR A 645 4.72 1.13 -22.93
C THR A 645 5.80 1.59 -21.95
N THR A 646 5.62 2.68 -21.19
CA THR A 646 6.68 3.19 -20.29
C THR A 646 6.83 2.30 -19.06
N TYR A 647 5.71 1.92 -18.42
CA TYR A 647 5.73 0.95 -17.32
C TYR A 647 6.19 -0.43 -17.81
N TYR A 648 5.75 -0.85 -19.01
CA TYR A 648 6.19 -2.10 -19.60
C TYR A 648 7.70 -2.14 -19.80
N ASN A 649 8.31 -1.11 -20.42
CA ASN A 649 9.75 -1.03 -20.62
C ASN A 649 10.54 -0.93 -19.31
N TYR A 650 10.00 -0.25 -18.27
CA TYR A 650 10.67 -0.19 -16.97
C TYR A 650 10.69 -1.54 -16.27
N PHE A 651 9.57 -2.28 -16.32
CA PHE A 651 9.48 -3.63 -15.76
C PHE A 651 10.34 -4.62 -16.56
N LEU A 652 10.33 -4.53 -17.89
CA LEU A 652 11.15 -5.38 -18.76
C LEU A 652 12.66 -5.11 -18.56
N ASN A 653 13.09 -3.85 -18.47
CA ASN A 653 14.50 -3.51 -18.19
C ASN A 653 14.94 -3.95 -16.78
N MET A 654 14.06 -3.86 -15.79
CA MET A 654 14.33 -4.37 -14.44
C MET A 654 14.46 -5.90 -14.43
N PHE A 655 13.59 -6.60 -15.16
CA PHE A 655 13.63 -8.06 -15.32
C PHE A 655 14.90 -8.51 -16.07
N ILE A 656 15.23 -7.85 -17.19
CA ILE A 656 16.41 -8.12 -18.02
C ILE A 656 17.71 -7.83 -17.25
N SER A 657 17.82 -6.71 -16.53
CA SER A 657 19.01 -6.41 -15.71
C SER A 657 19.22 -7.42 -14.60
N SER A 658 18.14 -7.91 -13.98
CA SER A 658 18.22 -8.93 -12.93
C SER A 658 18.61 -10.31 -13.47
N TYR A 659 18.27 -10.64 -14.72
CA TYR A 659 18.62 -11.91 -15.38
C TYR A 659 19.99 -11.91 -16.08
N LEU A 660 20.50 -10.75 -16.52
CA LEU A 660 21.79 -10.61 -17.22
C LEU A 660 22.94 -10.08 -16.35
N GLY A 661 22.69 -9.69 -15.09
CA GLY A 661 23.74 -9.29 -14.15
C GLY A 661 24.40 -7.93 -14.43
N TYR A 662 23.82 -7.11 -15.30
CA TYR A 662 24.31 -5.75 -15.58
C TYR A 662 23.66 -4.73 -14.64
N SER A 663 24.51 -4.04 -13.87
CA SER A 663 24.08 -2.93 -13.02
C SER A 663 23.79 -1.69 -13.86
N PRO A 664 22.62 -1.04 -13.73
CA PRO A 664 22.28 0.13 -14.52
C PRO A 664 23.04 1.37 -14.02
N SER A 665 24.07 1.77 -14.75
CA SER A 665 24.70 3.09 -14.56
C SER A 665 23.70 4.20 -14.86
N ILE A 666 23.45 5.03 -13.86
CA ILE A 666 22.59 6.22 -13.95
C ILE A 666 23.23 7.21 -14.93
N LEU A 667 22.46 7.62 -15.95
CA LEU A 667 22.74 8.79 -16.77
C LEU A 667 21.75 9.89 -16.38
N VAL A 668 22.29 11.07 -16.09
CA VAL A 668 21.59 12.31 -15.71
C VAL A 668 21.20 13.09 -16.95
#